data_AF-A0A9W6LZQ0-F1
#
_entry.id   AF-A0A9W6LZQ0-F1
#
_cell.length_a   1.000
_cell.length_b   1.000
_cell.length_c   1.000
_cell.angle_alpha   90.00
_cell.angle_beta   90.00
_cell.angle_gamma   90.00
#
_symmetry.space_group_name_H-M   'P 1'
#
loop_
_entity.id
_entity.type
_entity.pdbx_description
1 polymer ?
#
loop_
_entity_poly.entity_id
_entity_poly.type
_entity_poly.pdbx_seq_one_letter_code
_entity_poly.pdbx_strand_id
1 'polypeptide(L)'
;MLRLTAGIAGTAMLAAGGVLSALPAQAAPSAASTLVVNADQPFRPVSHVATGSLYGLANATTPSDSLVQAIKPNTFVMMPIGGHQQGSGDIGKTWQKAAAAGAKVVDRLSDYYAGWPYQFSWSTWDQVVTDQIQQVKASGMTNLTAYAPWNESDNTWLAANGTFEDFWTHTYRLIRSQDATTPIQGPSFSDNINDMQNFLNNAVATNTVPDVLAWHELISSSKIAGDVAKVEAMEDALGIARRPIDIEEYAAPAEVGIPGSLVGYIAKFERLGIHNAELAFWNQSGALGDLLTGQGGSPNGAYWLYKWYADMNGDMVTTTPPGNNNFDAAASVTADKKEVDVITGGTSGAAGIRVAGLDKLALGAKVNVKVEFTPSYGRTTAVAAPTTISSTDYQVGADGSITVPIVMNPAYGYHVVVTPAGDATDLSGTYTITNVNSGLALDTKTSGTASGTVAVQSTPAAGGSSSQTWKLVAAGSGLYKVVNPATGLVLGIQGASTSTGAPAVVWTDNGDDDHLWQVIPDGKGNYRLADYGTGLVLAVDGMSKASGAGVVQWADGSSTSGCTATGPRQTGKIGAALSFCNSTAYATLPTGAVSSLTADYTVSTWVNPASNATWQRLFDIGSSSNASMFLTLNDGTELRYAITTTGGGGEQRLNSSAKTLPLNQWSLVTVTVAGTTGTLYVNGQVVATNTNMTIHPSAFGQSTKNYIGKSQYGGDPALNATVDDFNVYSRALSATEVATLASGQAGSGDVVHYAFDEAGGTTLVDSSGNGRNGAVVAGTSATTNTSATDAATADHFWTLHSVSAPGVPTGVSATSSSSAVTVSWTPSADNGGTPITGYRIYRQGATDPVATVSGDATSASITGVWPGDTATFAISAVNAAGESATSGWSAPVTVPDGATGKPAQAALSNDNGWDTGLQDGDYNIVMNLWWGEEGSIYRLYENGKLIATKQLTFGGVGAQSVSIPVQGKLNGKYVYTGELVNSKGTTATTSTTVSVTQANPGTPVLSNDNWSGGGTYTVTANMWWGTNATSYKFYENGTLAGQGDLTAATPNAQSATLKVEGKDKGTYVYRVDFINAAGTTSSKTMTITVVK
;
A
#
# COMPACT_ATOMS: atom_id res chain seq x y z
N MET A 1 -20.78 47.71 49.19
CA MET A 1 -21.39 46.36 49.31
C MET A 1 -22.27 46.14 48.09
N LEU A 2 -21.80 45.38 47.10
CA LEU A 2 -22.56 45.08 45.88
C LEU A 2 -22.51 43.58 45.61
N ARG A 3 -23.66 43.03 45.20
CA ARG A 3 -23.96 41.61 44.95
C ARG A 3 -23.22 41.09 43.71
N LEU A 4 -22.74 39.85 43.75
CA LEU A 4 -22.25 39.09 42.59
C LEU A 4 -23.19 37.92 42.32
N THR A 5 -23.78 37.93 41.11
CA THR A 5 -24.57 36.85 40.50
C THR A 5 -23.66 35.89 39.74
N ALA A 6 -23.75 34.59 40.01
CA ALA A 6 -23.14 33.52 39.22
C ALA A 6 -24.22 32.87 38.34
N GLY A 7 -24.08 32.99 37.03
CA GLY A 7 -24.90 32.31 36.03
C GLY A 7 -24.29 30.96 35.67
N ILE A 8 -25.12 29.92 35.73
CA ILE A 8 -24.82 28.55 35.32
C ILE A 8 -24.86 28.49 33.79
N ALA A 9 -23.72 28.24 33.14
CA ALA A 9 -23.65 27.91 31.72
C ALA A 9 -23.74 26.40 31.55
N GLY A 10 -24.87 25.92 31.02
CA GLY A 10 -25.01 24.56 30.53
C GLY A 10 -24.27 24.41 29.20
N THR A 11 -23.17 23.68 29.19
CA THR A 11 -22.48 23.24 27.97
C THR A 11 -23.24 22.07 27.36
N ALA A 12 -24.07 22.35 26.36
CA ALA A 12 -24.51 21.35 25.42
C ALA A 12 -23.30 20.85 24.62
N MET A 13 -22.91 19.59 24.78
CA MET A 13 -22.02 18.91 23.85
C MET A 13 -22.76 18.75 22.52
N LEU A 14 -22.51 19.68 21.59
CA LEU A 14 -22.74 19.44 20.18
C LEU A 14 -21.70 18.42 19.72
N ALA A 15 -22.15 17.19 19.47
CA ALA A 15 -21.39 16.20 18.73
C ALA A 15 -21.07 16.80 17.35
N ALA A 16 -19.81 17.20 17.15
CA ALA A 16 -19.30 17.62 15.85
C ALA A 16 -19.17 16.39 14.96
N GLY A 17 -20.30 15.94 14.40
CA GLY A 17 -20.31 15.12 13.19
C GLY A 17 -19.88 15.99 12.01
N GLY A 18 -18.59 16.29 11.93
CA GLY A 18 -18.00 16.91 10.75
C GLY A 18 -18.10 15.93 9.59
N VAL A 19 -19.11 16.09 8.76
CA VAL A 19 -19.12 15.48 7.43
C VAL A 19 -17.98 16.14 6.67
N LEU A 20 -16.86 15.43 6.53
CA LEU A 20 -15.79 15.74 5.60
C LEU A 20 -16.38 15.69 4.18
N SER A 21 -16.94 16.80 3.72
CA SER A 21 -17.17 17.02 2.29
C SER A 21 -15.84 17.45 1.67
N ALA A 22 -14.93 16.49 1.50
CA ALA A 22 -13.73 16.70 0.70
C ALA A 22 -14.13 16.68 -0.77
N LEU A 23 -13.83 17.75 -1.51
CA LEU A 23 -13.55 17.58 -2.93
C LEU A 23 -12.41 16.56 -3.03
N PRO A 24 -12.51 15.48 -3.80
CA PRO A 24 -11.42 14.53 -3.93
C PRO A 24 -10.21 15.27 -4.50
N ALA A 25 -9.08 15.19 -3.79
CA ALA A 25 -7.80 15.61 -4.34
C ALA A 25 -7.57 14.80 -5.62
N GLN A 26 -7.33 15.48 -6.75
CA GLN A 26 -6.94 14.82 -7.98
C GLN A 26 -5.41 14.78 -8.00
N ALA A 27 -4.86 13.66 -7.53
CA ALA A 27 -3.51 13.23 -7.85
C ALA A 27 -3.41 13.06 -9.37
N ALA A 28 -3.21 14.17 -10.09
CA ALA A 28 -3.03 14.17 -11.53
C ALA A 28 -1.52 14.19 -11.78
N PRO A 29 -0.96 13.11 -12.34
CA PRO A 29 0.45 13.10 -12.72
C PRO A 29 0.73 14.23 -13.72
N SER A 30 1.94 14.78 -13.65
CA SER A 30 2.35 15.82 -14.59
C SER A 30 2.35 15.29 -16.03
N ALA A 31 2.27 16.19 -17.03
CA ALA A 31 2.44 15.80 -18.43
C ALA A 31 3.80 15.10 -18.70
N ALA A 32 4.83 15.37 -17.89
CA ALA A 32 6.15 14.75 -18.02
C ALA A 32 6.20 13.30 -17.49
N SER A 33 5.21 12.89 -16.69
CA SER A 33 5.08 11.54 -16.13
C SER A 33 3.79 10.83 -16.56
N THR A 34 3.14 11.33 -17.62
CA THR A 34 1.89 10.77 -18.14
C THR A 34 2.10 10.18 -19.53
N LEU A 35 1.79 8.89 -19.68
CA LEU A 35 1.68 8.22 -20.97
C LEU A 35 0.23 8.28 -21.45
N VAL A 36 0.02 8.49 -22.75
CA VAL A 36 -1.32 8.58 -23.36
C VAL A 36 -1.62 7.36 -24.21
N VAL A 37 -2.78 6.77 -24.02
CA VAL A 37 -3.37 5.70 -24.85
C VAL A 37 -4.61 6.25 -25.53
N ASN A 38 -4.62 6.29 -26.86
CA ASN A 38 -5.78 6.75 -27.65
C ASN A 38 -6.57 5.53 -28.14
N ALA A 39 -7.50 5.04 -27.31
CA ALA A 39 -8.19 3.77 -27.54
C ALA A 39 -9.15 3.79 -28.75
N ASP A 40 -9.49 4.97 -29.26
CA ASP A 40 -10.30 5.19 -30.46
C ASP A 40 -9.47 5.35 -31.75
N GLN A 41 -8.13 5.23 -31.67
CA GLN A 41 -7.20 5.35 -32.79
C GLN A 41 -6.47 4.01 -33.06
N PRO A 42 -7.20 2.95 -33.49
CA PRO A 42 -6.58 1.70 -33.91
C PRO A 42 -5.75 1.91 -35.18
N PHE A 43 -4.59 1.27 -35.26
CA PHE A 43 -3.68 1.43 -36.41
C PHE A 43 -3.28 0.11 -37.08
N ARG A 44 -3.41 -1.05 -36.40
CA ARG A 44 -3.23 -2.39 -37.01
C ARG A 44 -3.85 -3.49 -36.14
N PRO A 45 -4.19 -4.66 -36.70
CA PRO A 45 -4.57 -5.83 -35.91
C PRO A 45 -3.45 -6.28 -34.97
N VAL A 46 -3.80 -6.82 -33.80
CA VAL A 46 -2.82 -7.45 -32.90
C VAL A 46 -2.16 -8.65 -33.59
N SER A 47 -0.83 -8.64 -33.68
CA SER A 47 -0.05 -9.72 -34.31
C SER A 47 1.09 -10.27 -33.45
N HIS A 48 1.24 -9.77 -32.21
CA HIS A 48 2.20 -10.29 -31.24
C HIS A 48 3.65 -10.26 -31.75
N VAL A 49 4.03 -9.23 -32.53
CA VAL A 49 5.30 -9.18 -33.29
C VAL A 49 6.54 -9.44 -32.47
N ALA A 50 6.55 -9.03 -31.20
CA ALA A 50 7.70 -9.15 -30.31
C ALA A 50 7.79 -10.50 -29.58
N THR A 51 6.82 -11.41 -29.75
CA THR A 51 6.79 -12.73 -29.08
C THR A 51 7.72 -13.77 -29.74
N GLY A 52 8.84 -13.34 -30.31
CA GLY A 52 9.85 -14.24 -30.85
C GLY A 52 11.05 -14.40 -29.92
N SER A 53 11.89 -15.40 -30.20
CA SER A 53 13.22 -15.50 -29.58
C SER A 53 14.20 -16.31 -30.44
N LEU A 54 15.47 -15.91 -30.38
CA LEU A 54 16.57 -16.69 -30.92
C LEU A 54 16.87 -17.87 -29.97
N TYR A 55 16.95 -19.09 -30.50
CA TYR A 55 17.17 -20.32 -29.73
C TYR A 55 16.18 -20.53 -28.57
N GLY A 56 14.97 -19.97 -28.66
CA GLY A 56 13.95 -20.05 -27.62
C GLY A 56 13.56 -21.47 -27.23
N LEU A 57 13.78 -22.44 -28.14
CA LEU A 57 13.50 -23.87 -27.97
C LEU A 57 14.83 -24.65 -28.00
N ALA A 58 15.03 -25.59 -27.07
CA ALA A 58 16.25 -26.41 -27.06
C ALA A 58 16.08 -27.70 -27.88
N ASN A 59 14.89 -28.30 -27.81
CA ASN A 59 14.54 -29.57 -28.46
C ASN A 59 13.00 -29.73 -28.48
N ALA A 60 12.52 -30.88 -28.98
CA ALA A 60 11.09 -31.19 -29.10
C ALA A 60 10.27 -31.10 -27.80
N THR A 61 10.92 -31.19 -26.63
CA THR A 61 10.26 -31.24 -25.32
C THR A 61 10.60 -30.07 -24.40
N THR A 62 11.50 -29.17 -24.80
CA THR A 62 12.06 -28.14 -23.91
C THR A 62 11.97 -26.74 -24.55
N PRO A 63 11.23 -25.79 -23.95
CA PRO A 63 10.41 -25.89 -22.71
C PRO A 63 9.15 -26.77 -22.86
N SER A 64 8.33 -26.92 -21.82
CA SER A 64 7.03 -27.62 -21.96
C SER A 64 6.09 -26.91 -22.95
N ASP A 65 5.22 -27.66 -23.63
CA ASP A 65 4.27 -27.08 -24.60
C ASP A 65 3.37 -26.00 -23.99
N SER A 66 2.94 -26.20 -22.74
CA SER A 66 2.12 -25.24 -22.01
C SER A 66 2.78 -23.87 -21.85
N LEU A 67 4.10 -23.84 -21.60
CA LEU A 67 4.84 -22.59 -21.45
C LEU A 67 5.00 -21.88 -22.80
N VAL A 68 5.28 -22.64 -23.85
CA VAL A 68 5.45 -22.07 -25.20
C VAL A 68 4.12 -21.54 -25.75
N GLN A 69 3.05 -22.32 -25.66
CA GLN A 69 1.73 -21.92 -26.19
C GLN A 69 1.15 -20.69 -25.47
N ALA A 70 1.42 -20.53 -24.18
CA ALA A 70 0.86 -19.44 -23.40
C ALA A 70 1.33 -18.06 -23.86
N ILE A 71 2.54 -17.93 -24.41
CA ILE A 71 3.08 -16.65 -24.90
C ILE A 71 2.79 -16.38 -26.38
N LYS A 72 1.99 -17.24 -27.05
CA LYS A 72 1.61 -17.15 -28.48
C LYS A 72 2.76 -16.71 -29.40
N PRO A 73 3.87 -17.47 -29.45
CA PRO A 73 5.07 -17.01 -30.12
C PRO A 73 4.83 -16.80 -31.61
N ASN A 74 5.31 -15.68 -32.14
CA ASN A 74 5.20 -15.37 -33.57
C ASN A 74 6.25 -16.14 -34.39
N THR A 75 7.53 -16.03 -34.01
CA THR A 75 8.65 -16.60 -34.77
C THR A 75 9.80 -17.05 -33.85
N PHE A 76 10.48 -18.13 -34.20
CA PHE A 76 11.76 -18.51 -33.59
C PHE A 76 12.87 -18.54 -34.64
N VAL A 77 14.02 -17.95 -34.34
CA VAL A 77 15.24 -18.12 -35.14
C VAL A 77 16.03 -19.27 -34.55
N MET A 78 16.38 -20.25 -35.41
CA MET A 78 16.98 -21.53 -35.01
C MET A 78 18.17 -21.86 -35.89
N MET A 79 19.08 -22.71 -35.40
CA MET A 79 20.19 -23.21 -36.21
C MET A 79 19.72 -24.25 -37.22
N PRO A 80 20.42 -24.41 -38.36
CA PRO A 80 20.11 -25.39 -39.38
C PRO A 80 20.16 -26.82 -38.85
N ILE A 81 19.63 -27.74 -39.66
CA ILE A 81 19.60 -29.16 -39.32
C ILE A 81 21.05 -29.65 -39.23
N GLY A 82 21.43 -30.19 -38.07
CA GLY A 82 22.80 -30.62 -37.82
C GLY A 82 23.80 -29.49 -37.58
N GLY A 83 23.35 -28.26 -37.32
CA GLY A 83 24.24 -27.14 -37.03
C GLY A 83 25.13 -27.33 -35.79
N HIS A 84 26.20 -26.54 -35.71
CA HIS A 84 27.28 -26.73 -34.73
C HIS A 84 27.56 -25.52 -33.84
N GLN A 85 26.90 -24.38 -34.07
CA GLN A 85 27.16 -23.18 -33.28
C GLN A 85 26.75 -23.31 -31.82
N GLN A 86 25.68 -24.03 -31.55
CA GLN A 86 25.17 -24.30 -30.20
C GLN A 86 24.96 -25.80 -29.98
N GLY A 87 25.01 -26.24 -28.72
CA GLY A 87 24.79 -27.64 -28.37
C GLY A 87 23.32 -28.12 -28.53
N SER A 88 22.39 -27.22 -28.84
CA SER A 88 20.95 -27.48 -28.94
C SER A 88 20.24 -26.38 -29.73
N GLY A 89 18.93 -26.54 -30.00
CA GLY A 89 18.15 -25.60 -30.81
C GLY A 89 18.22 -25.86 -32.31
N ASP A 90 18.49 -27.10 -32.70
CA ASP A 90 18.41 -27.59 -34.07
C ASP A 90 16.98 -27.45 -34.60
N ILE A 91 16.81 -26.77 -35.74
CA ILE A 91 15.49 -26.53 -36.35
C ILE A 91 14.77 -27.84 -36.70
N GLY A 92 15.50 -28.88 -37.11
CA GLY A 92 14.98 -30.21 -37.40
C GLY A 92 14.39 -30.92 -36.18
N LYS A 93 14.77 -30.50 -34.97
CA LYS A 93 14.26 -31.02 -33.69
C LYS A 93 13.20 -30.13 -33.04
N THR A 94 13.00 -28.91 -33.52
CA THR A 94 12.20 -27.88 -32.83
C THR A 94 11.05 -27.33 -33.68
N TRP A 95 11.09 -27.45 -35.01
CA TRP A 95 10.06 -26.86 -35.89
C TRP A 95 8.64 -27.37 -35.61
N GLN A 96 8.46 -28.65 -35.29
CA GLN A 96 7.15 -29.23 -34.98
C GLN A 96 6.56 -28.63 -33.70
N LYS A 97 7.43 -28.36 -32.72
CA LYS A 97 7.04 -27.73 -31.47
C LYS A 97 6.63 -26.27 -31.70
N ALA A 98 7.41 -25.53 -32.49
CA ALA A 98 7.04 -24.19 -32.92
C ALA A 98 5.68 -24.19 -33.66
N ALA A 99 5.49 -25.10 -34.62
CA ALA A 99 4.24 -25.24 -35.36
C ALA A 99 3.04 -25.57 -34.45
N ALA A 100 3.22 -26.45 -33.46
CA ALA A 100 2.20 -26.79 -32.48
C ALA A 100 1.82 -25.62 -31.55
N ALA A 101 2.68 -24.60 -31.44
CA ALA A 101 2.40 -23.35 -30.75
C ALA A 101 1.88 -22.24 -31.69
N GLY A 102 1.74 -22.53 -32.99
CA GLY A 102 1.34 -21.55 -34.01
C GLY A 102 2.48 -20.65 -34.52
N ALA A 103 3.72 -20.92 -34.11
CA ALA A 103 4.88 -20.11 -34.46
C ALA A 103 5.53 -20.52 -35.79
N LYS A 104 6.13 -19.52 -36.44
CA LYS A 104 7.01 -19.68 -37.59
C LYS A 104 8.45 -20.00 -37.12
N VAL A 105 9.27 -20.48 -38.04
CA VAL A 105 10.71 -20.67 -37.80
C VAL A 105 11.54 -20.03 -38.90
N VAL A 106 12.69 -19.47 -38.53
CA VAL A 106 13.74 -19.02 -39.44
C VAL A 106 14.92 -19.96 -39.32
N ASP A 107 15.49 -20.32 -40.47
CA ASP A 107 16.68 -21.15 -40.57
C ASP A 107 17.94 -20.28 -40.79
N ARG A 108 18.74 -20.10 -39.72
CA ARG A 108 19.93 -19.24 -39.73
C ARG A 108 21.17 -20.00 -40.18
N LEU A 109 21.43 -20.00 -41.48
CA LEU A 109 22.41 -20.87 -42.15
C LEU A 109 23.85 -20.75 -41.61
N SER A 110 24.27 -19.56 -41.15
CA SER A 110 25.60 -19.35 -40.57
C SER A 110 25.88 -20.26 -39.38
N ASP A 111 24.84 -20.59 -38.60
CA ASP A 111 24.96 -21.39 -37.38
C ASP A 111 25.21 -22.88 -37.66
N TYR A 112 25.30 -23.27 -38.94
CA TYR A 112 25.92 -24.52 -39.33
C TYR A 112 27.36 -24.61 -38.83
N TYR A 113 28.12 -23.52 -38.91
CA TYR A 113 29.50 -23.47 -38.46
C TYR A 113 29.59 -23.20 -36.96
N ALA A 114 30.60 -23.80 -36.32
CA ALA A 114 30.98 -23.46 -34.96
C ALA A 114 31.89 -22.21 -34.93
N GLY A 115 31.94 -21.54 -33.78
CA GLY A 115 32.87 -20.45 -33.49
C GLY A 115 32.25 -19.06 -33.62
N TRP A 116 32.91 -18.07 -33.00
CA TRP A 116 32.54 -16.66 -33.10
C TRP A 116 33.83 -15.82 -33.20
N PRO A 117 34.16 -15.24 -34.37
CA PRO A 117 33.48 -15.36 -35.67
C PRO A 117 33.34 -16.81 -36.20
N TYR A 118 32.36 -17.04 -37.07
CA TYR A 118 32.06 -18.35 -37.65
C TYR A 118 33.26 -18.93 -38.41
N GLN A 119 33.53 -20.24 -38.24
CA GLN A 119 34.60 -20.97 -38.94
C GLN A 119 34.21 -21.30 -40.40
N PHE A 120 33.94 -20.26 -41.17
CA PHE A 120 33.48 -20.32 -42.56
C PHE A 120 34.51 -20.95 -43.50
N SER A 121 34.01 -21.67 -44.53
CA SER A 121 34.82 -22.06 -45.69
C SER A 121 34.01 -22.08 -46.97
N TRP A 122 34.48 -21.37 -47.99
CA TRP A 122 33.97 -21.46 -49.36
C TRP A 122 33.95 -22.88 -49.92
N SER A 123 34.86 -23.76 -49.47
CA SER A 123 34.91 -25.14 -49.95
C SER A 123 33.72 -26.00 -49.50
N THR A 124 33.01 -25.57 -48.46
CA THR A 124 31.87 -26.33 -47.90
C THR A 124 30.55 -25.58 -48.02
N TRP A 125 30.56 -24.26 -48.15
CA TRP A 125 29.35 -23.44 -48.06
C TRP A 125 28.24 -23.81 -49.05
N ASP A 126 28.55 -24.00 -50.33
CA ASP A 126 27.54 -24.34 -51.33
C ASP A 126 26.83 -25.66 -51.00
N GLN A 127 27.58 -26.62 -50.47
CA GLN A 127 27.04 -27.90 -50.05
C GLN A 127 26.18 -27.74 -48.78
N VAL A 128 26.60 -26.92 -47.82
CA VAL A 128 25.81 -26.60 -46.62
C VAL A 128 24.45 -26.01 -47.00
N VAL A 129 24.43 -24.99 -47.85
CA VAL A 129 23.18 -24.34 -48.31
C VAL A 129 22.30 -25.33 -49.07
N THR A 130 22.89 -26.10 -49.98
CA THR A 130 22.18 -27.12 -50.77
C THR A 130 21.56 -28.18 -49.86
N ASP A 131 22.35 -28.77 -48.97
CA ASP A 131 21.91 -29.82 -48.06
C ASP A 131 20.81 -29.30 -47.15
N GLN A 132 20.95 -28.09 -46.61
CA GLN A 132 19.94 -27.53 -45.72
C GLN A 132 18.60 -27.32 -46.44
N ILE A 133 18.59 -26.76 -47.65
CA ILE A 133 17.36 -26.60 -48.45
C ILE A 133 16.72 -27.96 -48.73
N GLN A 134 17.50 -28.98 -49.10
CA GLN A 134 16.96 -30.32 -49.37
C GLN A 134 16.45 -31.01 -48.10
N GLN A 135 17.15 -30.88 -46.97
CA GLN A 135 16.76 -31.47 -45.69
C GLN A 135 15.50 -30.82 -45.13
N VAL A 136 15.37 -29.49 -45.22
CA VAL A 136 14.13 -28.78 -44.87
C VAL A 136 12.97 -29.30 -45.71
N LYS A 137 13.11 -29.38 -47.03
CA LYS A 137 12.05 -29.90 -47.92
C LYS A 137 11.69 -31.35 -47.59
N ALA A 138 12.69 -32.19 -47.31
CA ALA A 138 12.49 -33.58 -46.94
C ALA A 138 11.85 -33.76 -45.55
N SER A 139 12.05 -32.81 -44.63
CA SER A 139 11.50 -32.87 -43.27
C SER A 139 9.98 -32.67 -43.23
N GLY A 140 9.38 -32.10 -44.29
CA GLY A 140 7.97 -31.72 -44.31
C GLY A 140 7.64 -30.49 -43.48
N MET A 141 8.64 -29.66 -43.14
CA MET A 141 8.47 -28.42 -42.39
C MET A 141 7.51 -27.47 -43.10
N THR A 142 6.40 -27.13 -42.43
CA THR A 142 5.31 -26.32 -43.00
C THR A 142 5.32 -24.86 -42.54
N ASN A 143 6.14 -24.52 -41.54
CA ASN A 143 6.16 -23.22 -40.87
C ASN A 143 7.50 -22.49 -41.02
N LEU A 144 8.35 -22.87 -41.98
CA LEU A 144 9.53 -22.09 -42.34
C LEU A 144 9.08 -20.75 -42.94
N THR A 145 9.54 -19.63 -42.37
CA THR A 145 9.20 -18.29 -42.87
C THR A 145 10.33 -17.62 -43.63
N ALA A 146 11.58 -17.98 -43.38
CA ALA A 146 12.72 -17.46 -44.13
C ALA A 146 13.98 -18.32 -43.94
N TYR A 147 14.88 -18.21 -44.92
CA TYR A 147 16.31 -18.50 -44.73
C TYR A 147 17.05 -17.21 -44.37
N ALA A 148 17.85 -17.24 -43.31
CA ALA A 148 18.78 -16.15 -42.95
C ALA A 148 20.21 -16.60 -43.30
N PRO A 149 20.81 -16.10 -44.40
CA PRO A 149 22.11 -16.59 -44.88
C PRO A 149 23.27 -16.37 -43.91
N TRP A 150 23.22 -15.31 -43.11
CA TRP A 150 24.30 -14.93 -42.21
C TRP A 150 23.78 -14.25 -40.94
N ASN A 151 24.67 -14.05 -39.98
CA ASN A 151 24.39 -13.35 -38.73
C ASN A 151 25.55 -12.43 -38.35
N GLU A 152 25.25 -11.18 -38.03
CA GLU A 152 26.18 -10.14 -37.60
C GLU A 152 27.42 -10.01 -38.49
N SER A 153 27.22 -9.81 -39.80
CA SER A 153 28.34 -9.73 -40.75
C SER A 153 29.34 -8.61 -40.42
N ASP A 154 28.87 -7.53 -39.79
CA ASP A 154 29.68 -6.43 -39.28
C ASP A 154 30.67 -6.85 -38.18
N ASN A 155 30.40 -7.95 -37.47
CA ASN A 155 31.27 -8.51 -36.44
C ASN A 155 31.94 -9.84 -36.84
N THR A 156 31.27 -10.66 -37.63
CA THR A 156 31.64 -12.07 -37.85
C THR A 156 32.16 -12.35 -39.25
N TRP A 157 32.01 -11.43 -40.19
CA TRP A 157 32.57 -11.61 -41.53
C TRP A 157 34.05 -11.23 -41.56
N LEU A 158 34.93 -12.20 -41.75
CA LEU A 158 36.37 -11.96 -41.82
C LEU A 158 36.78 -11.49 -43.21
N ALA A 159 37.62 -10.46 -43.29
CA ALA A 159 38.15 -9.94 -44.57
C ALA A 159 38.86 -11.02 -45.42
N ALA A 160 39.42 -12.06 -44.80
CA ALA A 160 40.01 -13.20 -45.49
C ALA A 160 39.01 -14.03 -46.31
N ASN A 161 37.71 -13.90 -46.03
CA ASN A 161 36.63 -14.58 -46.74
C ASN A 161 36.21 -13.85 -48.02
N GLY A 162 36.74 -12.63 -48.28
CA GLY A 162 36.28 -11.73 -49.33
C GLY A 162 35.33 -10.67 -48.79
N THR A 163 34.58 -10.00 -49.69
CA THR A 163 33.55 -9.03 -49.27
C THR A 163 32.28 -9.76 -48.84
N PHE A 164 31.53 -9.19 -47.91
CA PHE A 164 30.26 -9.76 -47.48
C PHE A 164 29.21 -9.65 -48.61
N GLU A 165 29.29 -8.60 -49.41
CA GLU A 165 28.42 -8.34 -50.56
C GLU A 165 28.56 -9.42 -51.66
N ASP A 166 29.78 -9.89 -51.93
CA ASP A 166 30.03 -11.01 -52.84
C ASP A 166 29.43 -12.30 -52.29
N PHE A 167 29.59 -12.54 -50.98
CA PHE A 167 28.99 -13.68 -50.28
C PHE A 167 27.47 -13.66 -50.34
N TRP A 168 26.85 -12.51 -50.05
CA TRP A 168 25.41 -12.35 -50.10
C TRP A 168 24.89 -12.62 -51.51
N THR A 169 25.52 -12.01 -52.52
CA THR A 169 25.11 -12.14 -53.92
C THR A 169 25.17 -13.60 -54.39
N HIS A 170 26.24 -14.31 -54.04
CA HIS A 170 26.42 -15.73 -54.35
C HIS A 170 25.36 -16.59 -53.65
N THR A 171 25.23 -16.44 -52.34
CA THR A 171 24.35 -17.27 -51.51
C THR A 171 22.88 -17.04 -51.85
N TYR A 172 22.46 -15.79 -52.04
CA TYR A 172 21.10 -15.45 -52.46
C TYR A 172 20.72 -16.15 -53.77
N ARG A 173 21.62 -16.12 -54.76
CA ARG A 173 21.40 -16.79 -56.06
C ARG A 173 21.39 -18.30 -55.92
N LEU A 174 22.26 -18.86 -55.07
CA LEU A 174 22.27 -20.29 -54.79
C LEU A 174 20.95 -20.74 -54.16
N ILE A 175 20.46 -20.04 -53.13
CA ILE A 175 19.16 -20.32 -52.52
C ILE A 175 18.05 -20.22 -53.59
N ARG A 176 17.98 -19.11 -54.33
CA ARG A 176 16.95 -18.90 -55.38
C ARG A 176 16.97 -19.94 -56.50
N SER A 177 18.14 -20.52 -56.80
CA SER A 177 18.25 -21.59 -57.79
C SER A 177 17.61 -22.91 -57.34
N GLN A 178 17.45 -23.11 -56.03
CA GLN A 178 16.91 -24.34 -55.45
C GLN A 178 15.54 -24.13 -54.81
N ASP A 179 15.26 -22.94 -54.29
CA ASP A 179 14.01 -22.52 -53.69
C ASP A 179 13.63 -21.11 -54.16
N ALA A 180 12.68 -21.06 -55.09
CA ALA A 180 12.24 -19.83 -55.72
C ALA A 180 11.26 -19.01 -54.86
N THR A 181 10.75 -19.56 -53.75
CA THR A 181 9.57 -19.00 -53.06
C THR A 181 9.79 -18.67 -51.60
N THR A 182 10.62 -19.44 -50.88
CA THR A 182 10.85 -19.16 -49.45
C THR A 182 11.57 -17.81 -49.30
N PRO A 183 11.09 -16.89 -48.44
CA PRO A 183 11.75 -15.61 -48.23
C PRO A 183 13.22 -15.75 -47.81
N ILE A 184 14.06 -14.82 -48.25
CA ILE A 184 15.44 -14.67 -47.77
C ILE A 184 15.50 -13.39 -46.96
N GLN A 185 15.87 -13.51 -45.69
CA GLN A 185 16.02 -12.37 -44.78
C GLN A 185 17.50 -12.03 -44.54
N GLY A 186 17.80 -10.75 -44.33
CA GLY A 186 19.16 -10.28 -44.07
C GLY A 186 19.29 -8.76 -44.22
N PRO A 187 20.48 -8.20 -44.01
CA PRO A 187 21.79 -8.86 -43.82
C PRO A 187 22.13 -9.25 -42.36
N SER A 188 21.25 -8.96 -41.40
CA SER A 188 21.40 -9.31 -39.98
C SER A 188 22.57 -8.61 -39.29
N PHE A 189 22.74 -7.30 -39.48
CA PHE A 189 23.76 -6.52 -38.76
C PHE A 189 23.50 -6.50 -37.25
N SER A 190 24.57 -6.50 -36.43
CA SER A 190 24.46 -6.56 -34.97
C SER A 190 23.91 -5.28 -34.33
N ASP A 191 24.35 -4.13 -34.83
CA ASP A 191 23.88 -2.80 -34.37
C ASP A 191 24.44 -1.66 -35.24
N ASN A 192 25.28 -1.98 -36.23
CA ASN A 192 25.82 -0.99 -37.17
C ASN A 192 24.86 -0.74 -38.35
N ILE A 193 23.74 -0.06 -38.09
CA ILE A 193 22.74 0.22 -39.12
C ILE A 193 23.29 1.05 -40.30
N ASN A 194 24.41 1.75 -40.12
CA ASN A 194 24.98 2.61 -41.16
C ASN A 194 25.53 1.78 -42.34
N ASP A 195 25.95 0.54 -42.09
CA ASP A 195 26.48 -0.35 -43.14
C ASP A 195 25.39 -0.85 -44.10
N MET A 196 24.11 -0.72 -43.71
CA MET A 196 22.95 -1.03 -44.55
C MET A 196 22.99 -0.30 -45.90
N GLN A 197 23.49 0.93 -45.94
CA GLN A 197 23.58 1.67 -47.19
C GLN A 197 24.49 0.96 -48.21
N ASN A 198 25.65 0.46 -47.78
CA ASN A 198 26.58 -0.24 -48.66
C ASN A 198 25.99 -1.57 -49.15
N PHE A 199 25.39 -2.32 -48.22
CA PHE A 199 24.71 -3.57 -48.52
C PHE A 199 23.59 -3.39 -49.55
N LEU A 200 22.67 -2.43 -49.33
CA LEU A 200 21.53 -2.19 -50.22
C LEU A 200 21.98 -1.68 -51.60
N ASN A 201 23.02 -0.85 -51.68
CA ASN A 201 23.60 -0.44 -52.96
C ASN A 201 24.03 -1.66 -53.80
N ASN A 202 24.74 -2.60 -53.17
CA ASN A 202 25.15 -3.83 -53.85
C ASN A 202 23.95 -4.73 -54.18
N ALA A 203 23.01 -4.89 -53.25
CA ALA A 203 21.86 -5.76 -53.43
C ALA A 203 20.96 -5.27 -54.59
N VAL A 204 20.76 -3.96 -54.75
CA VAL A 204 20.08 -3.37 -55.91
C VAL A 204 20.88 -3.60 -57.18
N ALA A 205 22.18 -3.32 -57.17
CA ALA A 205 23.05 -3.47 -58.36
C ALA A 205 23.12 -4.93 -58.86
N THR A 206 22.97 -5.91 -57.96
CA THR A 206 23.08 -7.34 -58.28
C THR A 206 21.73 -8.07 -58.38
N ASN A 207 20.62 -7.35 -58.17
CA ASN A 207 19.25 -7.88 -58.10
C ASN A 207 19.10 -8.99 -57.03
N THR A 208 19.61 -8.71 -55.83
CA THR A 208 19.60 -9.60 -54.66
C THR A 208 19.09 -8.91 -53.40
N VAL A 209 18.26 -7.86 -53.54
CA VAL A 209 17.57 -7.23 -52.40
C VAL A 209 16.80 -8.31 -51.64
N PRO A 210 17.00 -8.45 -50.31
CA PRO A 210 16.28 -9.47 -49.53
C PRO A 210 14.76 -9.26 -49.60
N ASP A 211 14.03 -10.34 -49.38
CA ASP A 211 12.57 -10.27 -49.29
C ASP A 211 12.13 -9.60 -47.97
N VAL A 212 12.95 -9.77 -46.93
CA VAL A 212 12.76 -9.21 -45.58
C VAL A 212 14.07 -8.57 -45.13
N LEU A 213 14.05 -7.30 -44.75
CA LEU A 213 15.23 -6.65 -44.17
C LEU A 213 15.38 -7.05 -42.72
N ALA A 214 16.61 -7.35 -42.30
CA ALA A 214 16.89 -7.84 -40.97
C ALA A 214 18.14 -7.22 -40.34
N TRP A 215 18.06 -6.92 -39.04
CA TRP A 215 19.15 -6.45 -38.17
C TRP A 215 18.80 -6.69 -36.70
N HIS A 216 19.71 -6.36 -35.78
CA HIS A 216 19.49 -6.49 -34.34
C HIS A 216 19.41 -5.13 -33.62
N GLU A 217 18.77 -5.11 -32.44
CA GLU A 217 18.65 -3.93 -31.57
C GLU A 217 19.09 -4.30 -30.15
N LEU A 218 20.41 -4.39 -29.93
CA LEU A 218 21.02 -5.00 -28.74
C LEU A 218 21.50 -3.98 -27.70
N ILE A 219 21.39 -2.68 -27.96
CA ILE A 219 21.87 -1.62 -27.06
C ILE A 219 20.75 -1.03 -26.19
N SER A 220 19.67 -0.55 -26.81
CA SER A 220 18.58 0.13 -26.12
C SER A 220 17.38 0.31 -27.05
N SER A 221 16.16 0.19 -26.50
CA SER A 221 14.92 0.44 -27.25
C SER A 221 14.83 1.87 -27.81
N SER A 222 15.55 2.84 -27.25
CA SER A 222 15.54 4.23 -27.71
C SER A 222 16.09 4.44 -29.14
N LYS A 223 16.90 3.51 -29.66
CA LYS A 223 17.53 3.57 -30.98
C LYS A 223 16.60 3.16 -32.13
N ILE A 224 15.67 2.24 -31.86
CA ILE A 224 14.82 1.58 -32.86
C ILE A 224 14.16 2.57 -33.82
N ALA A 225 13.54 3.63 -33.31
CA ALA A 225 12.83 4.60 -34.15
C ALA A 225 13.76 5.34 -35.12
N GLY A 226 14.96 5.69 -34.67
CA GLY A 226 15.95 6.34 -35.51
C GLY A 226 16.51 5.40 -36.58
N ASP A 227 16.64 4.12 -36.26
CA ASP A 227 17.22 3.12 -37.16
C ASP A 227 16.24 2.66 -38.23
N VAL A 228 14.98 2.41 -37.86
CA VAL A 228 13.91 2.19 -38.84
C VAL A 228 13.84 3.37 -39.81
N ALA A 229 13.79 4.61 -39.33
CA ALA A 229 13.71 5.79 -40.19
C ALA A 229 14.91 5.93 -41.15
N LYS A 230 16.12 5.52 -40.72
CA LYS A 230 17.30 5.49 -41.60
C LYS A 230 17.13 4.46 -42.72
N VAL A 231 16.77 3.22 -42.39
CA VAL A 231 16.59 2.15 -43.38
C VAL A 231 15.48 2.52 -44.36
N GLU A 232 14.38 3.08 -43.86
CA GLU A 232 13.27 3.51 -44.70
C GLU A 232 13.69 4.57 -45.71
N ALA A 233 14.51 5.55 -45.28
CA ALA A 233 15.07 6.57 -46.16
C ALA A 233 16.06 5.99 -47.18
N MET A 234 16.82 4.95 -46.82
CA MET A 234 17.71 4.24 -47.75
C MET A 234 16.91 3.50 -48.83
N GLU A 235 15.82 2.83 -48.47
CA GLU A 235 14.93 2.18 -49.42
C GLU A 235 14.31 3.19 -50.39
N ASP A 236 13.82 4.34 -49.88
CA ASP A 236 13.25 5.41 -50.69
C ASP A 236 14.30 5.97 -51.69
N ALA A 237 15.54 6.19 -51.22
CA ALA A 237 16.63 6.72 -52.04
C ALA A 237 17.08 5.74 -53.14
N LEU A 238 16.96 4.43 -52.90
CA LEU A 238 17.35 3.38 -53.82
C LEU A 238 16.20 2.84 -54.68
N GLY A 239 14.98 3.36 -54.50
CA GLY A 239 13.79 2.89 -55.21
C GLY A 239 13.38 1.46 -54.86
N ILE A 240 13.69 1.02 -53.64
CA ILE A 240 13.29 -0.28 -53.10
C ILE A 240 11.86 -0.14 -52.56
N ALA A 241 10.95 -1.03 -52.98
CA ALA A 241 9.64 -1.10 -52.35
C ALA A 241 9.79 -1.53 -50.88
N ARG A 242 9.15 -0.80 -49.95
CA ARG A 242 9.24 -1.03 -48.51
C ARG A 242 9.18 -2.51 -48.18
N ARG A 243 10.26 -3.04 -47.60
CA ARG A 243 10.36 -4.43 -47.19
C ARG A 243 9.81 -4.61 -45.77
N PRO A 244 9.24 -5.79 -45.45
CA PRO A 244 9.07 -6.18 -44.07
C PRO A 244 10.41 -6.10 -43.34
N ILE A 245 10.36 -5.69 -42.07
CA ILE A 245 11.53 -5.55 -41.20
C ILE A 245 11.42 -6.59 -40.09
N ASP A 246 12.43 -7.44 -39.97
CA ASP A 246 12.57 -8.40 -38.88
C ASP A 246 13.74 -7.99 -37.97
N ILE A 247 13.49 -7.90 -36.66
CA ILE A 247 14.51 -7.62 -35.65
C ILE A 247 14.95 -8.94 -35.01
N GLU A 248 15.94 -9.59 -35.63
CA GLU A 248 16.28 -10.99 -35.35
C GLU A 248 16.88 -11.24 -33.96
N GLU A 249 17.35 -10.17 -33.30
CA GLU A 249 17.74 -10.17 -31.90
C GLU A 249 17.49 -8.79 -31.29
N TYR A 250 16.86 -8.72 -30.12
CA TYR A 250 16.72 -7.46 -29.37
C TYR A 250 16.88 -7.64 -27.87
N ALA A 251 17.07 -6.48 -27.21
CA ALA A 251 17.35 -6.29 -25.80
C ALA A 251 18.81 -6.54 -25.39
N ALA A 252 19.34 -5.59 -24.61
CA ALA A 252 20.69 -5.69 -24.09
C ALA A 252 20.81 -6.84 -23.06
N PRO A 253 22.02 -7.37 -22.81
CA PRO A 253 22.24 -8.41 -21.80
C PRO A 253 21.70 -8.07 -20.41
N ALA A 254 21.65 -6.78 -20.05
CA ALA A 254 21.14 -6.31 -18.76
C ALA A 254 19.62 -6.13 -18.72
N GLU A 255 18.95 -6.17 -19.88
CA GLU A 255 17.51 -5.91 -20.03
C GLU A 255 16.69 -7.19 -20.23
N VAL A 256 17.30 -8.27 -20.75
CA VAL A 256 16.62 -9.56 -20.90
C VAL A 256 16.14 -10.10 -19.55
N GLY A 257 14.91 -10.63 -19.52
CA GLY A 257 14.26 -11.07 -18.29
C GLY A 257 13.79 -9.94 -17.36
N ILE A 258 13.95 -8.66 -17.74
CA ILE A 258 13.46 -7.50 -16.97
C ILE A 258 12.20 -6.93 -17.66
N PRO A 259 10.98 -7.19 -17.15
CA PRO A 259 9.74 -6.76 -17.80
C PRO A 259 9.68 -5.25 -18.05
N GLY A 260 10.09 -4.42 -17.08
CA GLY A 260 10.05 -2.96 -17.26
C GLY A 260 10.87 -2.46 -18.44
N SER A 261 12.05 -3.04 -18.68
CA SER A 261 12.92 -2.70 -19.82
C SER A 261 12.34 -3.18 -21.16
N LEU A 262 11.68 -4.34 -21.17
CA LEU A 262 11.18 -4.97 -22.40
C LEU A 262 9.94 -4.29 -22.98
N VAL A 263 9.14 -3.57 -22.18
CA VAL A 263 7.97 -2.81 -22.67
C VAL A 263 8.36 -1.82 -23.76
N GLY A 264 9.49 -1.12 -23.60
CA GLY A 264 9.96 -0.12 -24.55
C GLY A 264 10.24 -0.69 -25.95
N TYR A 265 10.68 -1.95 -26.02
CA TYR A 265 10.88 -2.67 -27.28
C TYR A 265 9.53 -3.03 -27.92
N ILE A 266 8.66 -3.71 -27.17
CA ILE A 266 7.33 -4.13 -27.64
C ILE A 266 6.54 -2.94 -28.21
N ALA A 267 6.47 -1.84 -27.45
CA ALA A 267 5.75 -0.64 -27.84
C ALA A 267 6.24 -0.04 -29.17
N LYS A 268 7.57 0.01 -29.37
CA LYS A 268 8.17 0.58 -30.57
C LYS A 268 8.04 -0.35 -31.77
N PHE A 269 8.19 -1.65 -31.59
CA PHE A 269 7.96 -2.62 -32.66
C PHE A 269 6.52 -2.58 -33.15
N GLU A 270 5.57 -2.42 -32.23
CA GLU A 270 4.17 -2.21 -32.56
C GLU A 270 3.97 -0.93 -33.37
N ARG A 271 4.41 0.21 -32.82
CA ARG A 271 4.22 1.54 -33.43
C ARG A 271 4.90 1.71 -34.79
N LEU A 272 6.07 1.09 -34.99
CA LEU A 272 6.91 1.27 -36.18
C LEU A 272 6.63 0.24 -37.27
N GLY A 273 5.67 -0.67 -37.08
CA GLY A 273 5.32 -1.59 -38.15
C GLY A 273 6.31 -2.75 -38.33
N ILE A 274 7.09 -3.10 -37.29
CA ILE A 274 8.00 -4.26 -37.34
C ILE A 274 7.17 -5.52 -37.63
N HIS A 275 7.72 -6.41 -38.46
CA HIS A 275 7.07 -7.61 -38.96
C HIS A 275 7.25 -8.78 -37.99
N ASN A 276 8.50 -9.13 -37.66
CA ASN A 276 8.84 -10.06 -36.57
C ASN A 276 9.98 -9.49 -35.70
N ALA A 277 10.03 -9.87 -34.43
CA ALA A 277 11.14 -9.54 -33.55
C ALA A 277 11.41 -10.64 -32.53
N GLU A 278 12.68 -10.89 -32.27
CA GLU A 278 13.15 -12.01 -31.48
C GLU A 278 14.00 -11.57 -30.29
N LEU A 279 13.63 -11.98 -29.07
CA LEU A 279 14.50 -11.80 -27.90
C LEU A 279 15.88 -12.43 -28.15
N ALA A 280 16.92 -11.67 -27.84
CA ALA A 280 18.31 -12.08 -28.02
C ALA A 280 18.71 -13.31 -27.19
N PHE A 281 19.71 -14.03 -27.68
CA PHE A 281 20.25 -15.21 -27.02
C PHE A 281 21.56 -14.89 -26.27
N TRP A 282 21.46 -14.43 -25.02
CA TRP A 282 22.65 -14.13 -24.21
C TRP A 282 23.13 -15.26 -23.32
N ASN A 283 22.25 -16.22 -22.98
CA ASN A 283 22.51 -17.17 -21.90
C ASN A 283 22.38 -18.64 -22.30
N GLN A 284 21.18 -19.12 -22.62
CA GLN A 284 20.95 -20.55 -22.91
C GLN A 284 19.69 -20.79 -23.73
N SER A 285 19.67 -21.93 -24.43
CA SER A 285 18.57 -22.27 -25.34
C SER A 285 17.42 -22.87 -24.55
N GLY A 286 16.22 -22.85 -25.13
CA GLY A 286 15.06 -23.43 -24.44
C GLY A 286 14.59 -22.58 -23.24
N ALA A 287 15.02 -21.33 -23.14
CA ALA A 287 14.59 -20.39 -22.10
C ALA A 287 13.61 -19.32 -22.63
N LEU A 288 13.15 -19.45 -23.89
CA LEU A 288 12.27 -18.49 -24.57
C LEU A 288 12.81 -17.05 -24.55
N GLY A 289 14.12 -16.85 -24.80
CA GLY A 289 14.73 -15.51 -24.73
C GLY A 289 14.85 -14.97 -23.29
N ASP A 290 15.28 -15.83 -22.35
CA ASP A 290 15.38 -15.51 -20.91
C ASP A 290 14.05 -15.06 -20.27
N LEU A 291 12.91 -15.54 -20.77
CA LEU A 291 11.62 -15.47 -20.07
C LEU A 291 11.51 -16.56 -19.00
N LEU A 292 12.31 -17.62 -19.08
CA LEU A 292 12.37 -18.67 -18.07
C LEU A 292 13.64 -18.55 -17.23
N THR A 293 13.59 -19.02 -15.97
CA THR A 293 14.76 -19.02 -15.06
C THR A 293 15.93 -19.86 -15.57
N GLY A 294 15.68 -20.69 -16.57
CA GLY A 294 16.70 -21.24 -17.44
C GLY A 294 16.15 -22.18 -18.51
N GLN A 295 16.98 -23.07 -19.06
CA GLN A 295 16.55 -24.04 -20.07
C GLN A 295 15.42 -24.92 -19.52
N GLY A 296 14.19 -24.73 -20.05
CA GLY A 296 12.98 -25.40 -19.56
C GLY A 296 12.60 -25.06 -18.11
N GLY A 297 13.14 -23.97 -17.56
CA GLY A 297 12.89 -23.53 -16.18
C GLY A 297 11.49 -22.96 -15.94
N SER A 298 11.29 -22.39 -14.76
CA SER A 298 10.02 -21.74 -14.40
C SER A 298 9.90 -20.34 -15.01
N PRO A 299 8.68 -19.82 -15.19
CA PRO A 299 8.46 -18.41 -15.53
C PRO A 299 9.18 -17.45 -14.58
N ASN A 300 9.87 -16.45 -15.13
CA ASN A 300 10.30 -15.26 -14.38
C ASN A 300 9.31 -14.10 -14.58
N GLY A 301 9.65 -12.91 -14.08
CA GLY A 301 8.80 -11.72 -14.19
C GLY A 301 8.47 -11.32 -15.63
N ALA A 302 9.44 -11.40 -16.54
CA ALA A 302 9.26 -11.04 -17.95
C ALA A 302 8.32 -12.00 -18.68
N TYR A 303 8.31 -13.29 -18.34
CA TYR A 303 7.36 -14.24 -18.95
C TYR A 303 5.92 -13.76 -18.84
N TRP A 304 5.54 -13.21 -17.68
CA TRP A 304 4.17 -12.74 -17.47
C TRP A 304 3.84 -11.47 -18.25
N LEU A 305 4.82 -10.61 -18.52
CA LEU A 305 4.64 -9.48 -19.45
C LEU A 305 4.31 -9.99 -20.86
N TYR A 306 5.03 -11.00 -21.34
CA TYR A 306 4.77 -11.60 -22.65
C TYR A 306 3.47 -12.39 -22.68
N LYS A 307 3.04 -12.93 -21.53
CA LYS A 307 1.72 -13.54 -21.40
C LYS A 307 0.60 -12.50 -21.55
N TRP A 308 0.71 -11.34 -20.90
CA TRP A 308 -0.24 -10.24 -21.09
C TRP A 308 -0.26 -9.74 -22.53
N TYR A 309 0.91 -9.50 -23.11
CA TYR A 309 1.01 -9.13 -24.51
C TYR A 309 0.37 -10.16 -25.44
N ALA A 310 0.58 -11.46 -25.18
CA ALA A 310 -0.07 -12.53 -25.91
C ALA A 310 -1.59 -12.56 -25.72
N ASP A 311 -2.13 -12.10 -24.59
CA ASP A 311 -3.57 -12.06 -24.32
C ASP A 311 -4.29 -10.93 -25.07
N MET A 312 -3.56 -9.87 -25.45
CA MET A 312 -4.08 -8.80 -26.31
C MET A 312 -4.72 -9.37 -27.59
N ASN A 313 -5.84 -8.78 -27.98
CA ASN A 313 -6.60 -9.16 -29.17
C ASN A 313 -7.32 -7.93 -29.78
N GLY A 314 -7.90 -8.10 -30.97
CA GLY A 314 -8.52 -6.99 -31.70
C GLY A 314 -7.47 -6.16 -32.43
N ASP A 315 -7.45 -4.86 -32.17
CA ASP A 315 -6.56 -3.91 -32.85
C ASP A 315 -5.63 -3.21 -31.85
N MET A 316 -4.35 -3.07 -32.23
CA MET A 316 -3.40 -2.21 -31.54
C MET A 316 -3.81 -0.74 -31.70
N VAL A 317 -3.69 0.03 -30.62
CA VAL A 317 -4.10 1.44 -30.56
C VAL A 317 -2.93 2.36 -30.27
N THR A 318 -3.04 3.60 -30.74
CA THR A 318 -1.94 4.57 -30.69
C THR A 318 -1.58 4.92 -29.24
N THR A 319 -0.32 4.70 -28.85
CA THR A 319 0.26 5.14 -27.58
C THR A 319 1.28 6.26 -27.78
N THR A 320 1.32 7.21 -26.86
CA THR A 320 2.26 8.34 -26.86
C THR A 320 2.99 8.39 -25.52
N PRO A 321 4.29 8.01 -25.49
CA PRO A 321 5.09 8.08 -24.27
C PRO A 321 5.40 9.54 -23.89
N PRO A 322 5.71 9.82 -22.61
CA PRO A 322 6.27 11.12 -22.23
C PRO A 322 7.69 11.28 -22.81
N GLY A 323 8.19 12.51 -22.89
CA GLY A 323 9.41 12.84 -23.66
C GLY A 323 10.74 12.21 -23.20
N ASN A 324 10.75 11.31 -22.20
CA ASN A 324 11.95 10.66 -21.67
C ASN A 324 12.29 9.31 -22.35
N ASN A 325 11.48 8.85 -23.31
CA ASN A 325 11.64 7.64 -24.17
C ASN A 325 11.79 6.27 -23.48
N ASN A 326 12.05 6.22 -22.18
CA ASN A 326 12.18 4.98 -21.40
C ASN A 326 10.82 4.48 -20.87
N PHE A 327 9.91 5.40 -20.53
CA PHE A 327 8.53 5.06 -20.16
C PHE A 327 7.71 4.88 -21.43
N ASP A 328 7.24 3.66 -21.71
CA ASP A 328 6.47 3.37 -22.93
C ASP A 328 5.31 2.40 -22.66
N ALA A 329 4.47 2.18 -23.67
CA ALA A 329 3.36 1.24 -23.59
C ALA A 329 2.94 0.71 -24.96
N ALA A 330 2.48 -0.53 -24.97
CA ALA A 330 1.67 -1.10 -26.05
C ALA A 330 0.24 -1.27 -25.53
N ALA A 331 -0.74 -1.06 -26.40
CA ALA A 331 -2.14 -1.18 -26.02
C ALA A 331 -2.99 -1.72 -27.16
N SER A 332 -4.08 -2.42 -26.83
CA SER A 332 -5.05 -2.93 -27.78
C SER A 332 -6.49 -2.65 -27.34
N VAL A 333 -7.41 -2.67 -28.29
CA VAL A 333 -8.85 -2.64 -28.07
C VAL A 333 -9.48 -3.87 -28.70
N THR A 334 -10.34 -4.56 -27.95
CA THR A 334 -11.03 -5.75 -28.44
C THR A 334 -11.99 -5.41 -29.58
N ALA A 335 -12.25 -6.39 -30.46
CA ALA A 335 -13.12 -6.18 -31.63
C ALA A 335 -14.57 -5.78 -31.25
N ASP A 336 -15.05 -6.21 -30.09
CA ASP A 336 -16.37 -5.83 -29.55
C ASP A 336 -16.36 -4.47 -28.81
N LYS A 337 -15.20 -3.83 -28.72
CA LYS A 337 -14.95 -2.54 -28.07
C LYS A 337 -15.29 -2.51 -26.59
N LYS A 338 -15.22 -3.65 -25.90
CA LYS A 338 -15.52 -3.77 -24.47
C LYS A 338 -14.29 -3.88 -23.59
N GLU A 339 -13.10 -3.85 -24.15
CA GLU A 339 -11.89 -3.90 -23.33
C GLU A 339 -10.76 -3.12 -24.01
N VAL A 340 -10.04 -2.34 -23.18
CA VAL A 340 -8.76 -1.75 -23.53
C VAL A 340 -7.70 -2.42 -22.66
N ASP A 341 -6.73 -3.06 -23.29
CA ASP A 341 -5.62 -3.74 -22.64
C ASP A 341 -4.35 -2.91 -22.86
N VAL A 342 -3.62 -2.61 -21.79
CA VAL A 342 -2.40 -1.79 -21.83
C VAL A 342 -1.29 -2.47 -21.03
N ILE A 343 -0.16 -2.76 -21.66
CA ILE A 343 1.09 -3.08 -20.96
C ILE A 343 2.00 -1.86 -20.94
N THR A 344 2.64 -1.57 -19.80
CA THR A 344 3.47 -0.38 -19.61
C THR A 344 4.59 -0.59 -18.59
N GLY A 345 5.65 0.22 -18.64
CA GLY A 345 6.83 0.08 -17.76
C GLY A 345 8.01 0.94 -18.20
N GLY A 346 9.14 0.81 -17.49
CA GLY A 346 10.41 1.47 -17.83
C GLY A 346 10.65 2.81 -17.13
N THR A 347 9.87 3.14 -16.10
CA THR A 347 10.05 4.36 -15.29
C THR A 347 9.94 4.10 -13.80
N SER A 348 10.35 5.09 -13.01
CA SER A 348 10.34 5.04 -11.54
C SER A 348 9.47 6.14 -10.96
N GLY A 349 8.78 5.83 -9.87
CA GLY A 349 7.99 6.79 -9.12
C GLY A 349 6.59 6.99 -9.71
N ALA A 350 5.95 8.11 -9.35
CA ALA A 350 4.57 8.38 -9.70
C ALA A 350 4.37 8.62 -11.21
N ALA A 351 3.52 7.81 -11.82
CA ALA A 351 3.21 7.85 -13.24
C ALA A 351 1.70 7.79 -13.50
N GLY A 352 1.29 8.34 -14.64
CA GLY A 352 -0.08 8.31 -15.12
C GLY A 352 -0.24 7.57 -16.43
N ILE A 353 -1.27 6.73 -16.51
CA ILE A 353 -1.77 6.19 -17.78
C ILE A 353 -3.08 6.87 -18.12
N ARG A 354 -3.03 7.80 -19.06
CA ARG A 354 -4.22 8.48 -19.57
C ARG A 354 -4.82 7.68 -20.71
N VAL A 355 -6.00 7.11 -20.51
CA VAL A 355 -6.73 6.38 -21.55
C VAL A 355 -7.83 7.28 -22.10
N ALA A 356 -7.68 7.71 -23.35
CA ALA A 356 -8.59 8.60 -24.07
C ALA A 356 -9.43 7.82 -25.10
N GLY A 357 -10.53 8.43 -25.56
CA GLY A 357 -11.41 7.85 -26.58
C GLY A 357 -12.38 6.79 -26.03
N LEU A 358 -12.54 6.68 -24.71
CA LEU A 358 -13.41 5.69 -24.07
C LEU A 358 -14.90 5.92 -24.38
N ASP A 359 -15.30 7.17 -24.65
CA ASP A 359 -16.65 7.52 -25.07
C ASP A 359 -17.02 7.00 -26.47
N LYS A 360 -16.02 6.54 -27.25
CA LYS A 360 -16.21 5.88 -28.55
C LYS A 360 -16.29 4.36 -28.46
N LEU A 361 -16.11 3.79 -27.27
CA LEU A 361 -16.12 2.35 -27.01
C LEU A 361 -17.44 1.91 -26.33
N ALA A 362 -17.64 0.60 -26.24
CA ALA A 362 -18.84 -0.02 -25.65
C ALA A 362 -18.67 -0.26 -24.13
N LEU A 363 -18.06 0.70 -23.43
CA LEU A 363 -17.68 0.59 -22.01
C LEU A 363 -18.68 1.25 -21.06
N GLY A 364 -19.38 2.30 -21.51
CA GLY A 364 -20.30 3.11 -20.70
C GLY A 364 -19.63 4.32 -20.03
N ALA A 365 -20.40 5.12 -19.29
CA ALA A 365 -19.91 6.33 -18.60
C ALA A 365 -19.08 6.04 -17.34
N LYS A 366 -19.08 4.79 -16.89
CA LYS A 366 -18.34 4.30 -15.74
C LYS A 366 -17.65 3.00 -16.16
N VAL A 367 -16.36 2.87 -15.85
CA VAL A 367 -15.52 1.75 -16.28
C VAL A 367 -14.82 1.13 -15.08
N ASN A 368 -14.58 -0.18 -15.10
CA ASN A 368 -13.72 -0.84 -14.14
C ASN A 368 -12.29 -0.85 -14.69
N VAL A 369 -11.33 -0.50 -13.85
CA VAL A 369 -9.91 -0.50 -14.17
C VAL A 369 -9.20 -1.48 -13.25
N LYS A 370 -8.67 -2.55 -13.83
CA LYS A 370 -7.79 -3.49 -13.15
C LYS A 370 -6.34 -3.11 -13.41
N VAL A 371 -5.56 -2.89 -12.36
CA VAL A 371 -4.13 -2.62 -12.42
C VAL A 371 -3.39 -3.81 -11.83
N GLU A 372 -2.43 -4.36 -12.55
CA GLU A 372 -1.58 -5.46 -12.12
C GLU A 372 -0.10 -5.12 -12.34
N PHE A 373 0.78 -5.82 -11.62
CA PHE A 373 2.21 -5.78 -11.87
C PHE A 373 2.83 -7.17 -11.86
N THR A 374 3.92 -7.33 -12.60
CA THR A 374 4.82 -8.48 -12.53
C THR A 374 6.20 -7.99 -12.06
N PRO A 375 6.70 -8.48 -10.92
CA PRO A 375 7.97 -8.01 -10.37
C PRO A 375 9.17 -8.57 -11.15
N SER A 376 10.32 -7.93 -11.00
CA SER A 376 11.61 -8.48 -11.43
C SER A 376 12.56 -8.59 -10.26
N TYR A 377 12.98 -9.82 -9.95
CA TYR A 377 14.01 -10.14 -8.96
C TYR A 377 15.27 -10.71 -9.64
N GLY A 378 15.43 -10.42 -10.94
CA GLY A 378 16.46 -10.99 -11.81
C GLY A 378 15.96 -12.19 -12.62
N ARG A 379 16.58 -12.39 -13.79
CA ARG A 379 16.16 -13.38 -14.81
C ARG A 379 16.06 -14.82 -14.31
N THR A 380 16.86 -15.18 -13.30
CA THR A 380 16.92 -16.54 -12.74
C THR A 380 15.97 -16.77 -11.56
N THR A 381 15.18 -15.77 -11.18
CA THR A 381 14.23 -15.86 -10.08
C THR A 381 12.83 -16.11 -10.61
N ALA A 382 12.20 -17.20 -10.13
CA ALA A 382 10.85 -17.56 -10.55
C ALA A 382 9.80 -16.59 -9.99
N VAL A 383 8.82 -16.26 -10.81
CA VAL A 383 7.63 -15.48 -10.43
C VAL A 383 6.42 -16.35 -10.74
N ALA A 384 5.57 -16.61 -9.74
CA ALA A 384 4.50 -17.59 -9.86
C ALA A 384 3.32 -17.09 -10.70
N ALA A 385 3.01 -15.80 -10.61
CA ALA A 385 1.96 -15.10 -11.36
C ALA A 385 2.12 -13.58 -11.12
N PRO A 386 1.50 -12.73 -11.95
CA PRO A 386 1.32 -11.33 -11.62
C PRO A 386 0.43 -11.11 -10.40
N THR A 387 0.53 -9.92 -9.83
CA THR A 387 -0.28 -9.50 -8.68
C THR A 387 -1.17 -8.32 -9.06
N THR A 388 -2.46 -8.42 -8.78
CA THR A 388 -3.40 -7.31 -8.95
C THR A 388 -3.20 -6.27 -7.85
N ILE A 389 -2.89 -5.03 -8.24
CA ILE A 389 -2.79 -3.88 -7.34
C ILE A 389 -4.17 -3.42 -6.90
N SER A 390 -5.07 -3.21 -7.87
CA SER A 390 -6.42 -2.76 -7.61
C SER A 390 -7.35 -3.17 -8.75
N SER A 391 -8.64 -3.31 -8.44
CA SER A 391 -9.73 -3.20 -9.41
C SER A 391 -10.67 -2.13 -8.91
N THR A 392 -10.73 -0.99 -9.59
CA THR A 392 -11.49 0.17 -9.11
C THR A 392 -12.34 0.75 -10.23
N ASP A 393 -13.51 1.26 -9.89
CA ASP A 393 -14.34 1.96 -10.85
C ASP A 393 -13.92 3.42 -11.04
N TYR A 394 -13.89 3.86 -12.30
CA TYR A 394 -13.60 5.22 -12.72
C TYR A 394 -14.82 5.82 -13.42
N GLN A 395 -15.07 7.10 -13.18
CA GLN A 395 -15.98 7.88 -14.02
C GLN A 395 -15.23 8.33 -15.27
N VAL A 396 -15.79 8.08 -16.45
CA VAL A 396 -15.24 8.60 -17.70
C VAL A 396 -15.48 10.11 -17.74
N GLY A 397 -14.40 10.87 -17.91
CA GLY A 397 -14.46 12.33 -17.99
C GLY A 397 -15.29 12.81 -19.18
N ALA A 398 -15.72 14.09 -19.13
CA ALA A 398 -16.46 14.71 -20.21
C ALA A 398 -15.68 14.77 -21.54
N ASP A 399 -14.36 14.66 -21.48
CA ASP A 399 -13.44 14.56 -22.62
C ASP A 399 -13.23 13.11 -23.11
N GLY A 400 -14.01 12.15 -22.60
CA GLY A 400 -13.94 10.75 -23.00
C GLY A 400 -12.75 9.99 -22.44
N SER A 401 -12.17 10.44 -21.31
CA SER A 401 -10.92 9.88 -20.79
C SER A 401 -10.94 9.55 -19.29
N ILE A 402 -9.97 8.74 -18.87
CA ILE A 402 -9.57 8.55 -17.48
C ILE A 402 -8.05 8.67 -17.35
N THR A 403 -7.56 8.91 -16.12
CA THR A 403 -6.12 8.84 -15.81
C THR A 403 -5.92 7.88 -14.64
N VAL A 404 -5.14 6.82 -14.87
CA VAL A 404 -4.84 5.77 -13.89
C VAL A 404 -3.50 6.06 -13.22
N PRO A 405 -3.46 6.36 -11.90
CA PRO A 405 -2.23 6.60 -11.17
C PRO A 405 -1.53 5.29 -10.80
N ILE A 406 -0.21 5.21 -11.00
CA ILE A 406 0.61 4.06 -10.65
C ILE A 406 1.94 4.56 -10.07
N VAL A 407 2.32 4.06 -8.90
CA VAL A 407 3.70 4.21 -8.40
C VAL A 407 4.55 3.10 -8.98
N MET A 408 5.47 3.47 -9.89
CA MET A 408 6.21 2.54 -10.71
C MET A 408 7.59 2.20 -10.16
N ASN A 409 7.96 0.95 -10.36
CA ASN A 409 9.29 0.40 -10.21
C ASN A 409 9.84 0.15 -11.62
N PRO A 410 11.03 0.69 -11.96
CA PRO A 410 11.53 0.66 -13.35
C PRO A 410 11.84 -0.75 -13.86
N ALA A 411 12.05 -1.72 -12.96
CA ALA A 411 12.30 -3.11 -13.33
C ALA A 411 11.01 -3.90 -13.57
N TYR A 412 9.85 -3.40 -13.11
CA TYR A 412 8.58 -4.13 -13.11
C TYR A 412 7.78 -3.83 -14.37
N GLY A 413 6.98 -4.80 -14.80
CA GLY A 413 5.97 -4.59 -15.84
C GLY A 413 4.61 -4.34 -15.22
N TYR A 414 3.83 -3.45 -15.82
CA TYR A 414 2.49 -3.09 -15.37
C TYR A 414 1.46 -3.40 -16.46
N HIS A 415 0.26 -3.77 -16.02
CA HIS A 415 -0.86 -4.12 -16.89
C HIS A 415 -2.10 -3.37 -16.41
N VAL A 416 -2.74 -2.63 -17.32
CA VAL A 416 -3.96 -1.86 -17.06
C VAL A 416 -5.04 -2.35 -18.02
N VAL A 417 -6.10 -2.93 -17.46
CA VAL A 417 -7.25 -3.42 -18.22
C VAL A 417 -8.47 -2.57 -17.89
N VAL A 418 -9.08 -1.97 -18.91
CA VAL A 418 -10.28 -1.15 -18.79
C VAL A 418 -11.47 -1.90 -19.40
N THR A 419 -12.48 -2.19 -18.58
CA THR A 419 -13.70 -2.93 -18.97
C THR A 419 -14.96 -2.17 -18.52
N PRO A 420 -16.19 -2.57 -18.93
CA PRO A 420 -17.40 -2.01 -18.36
C PRO A 420 -17.40 -2.17 -16.84
N ALA A 421 -18.03 -1.22 -16.14
CA ALA A 421 -18.09 -1.26 -14.67
C ALA A 421 -18.54 -2.63 -14.13
N GLY A 422 -17.87 -3.10 -13.08
CA GLY A 422 -18.00 -4.45 -12.54
C GLY A 422 -17.60 -4.52 -11.07
N ASP A 423 -16.99 -5.63 -10.65
CA ASP A 423 -16.60 -5.86 -9.26
C ASP A 423 -15.36 -5.04 -8.88
N ALA A 424 -15.57 -3.86 -8.30
CA ALA A 424 -14.51 -3.06 -7.70
C ALA A 424 -14.16 -3.55 -6.29
N THR A 425 -12.88 -3.58 -5.96
CA THR A 425 -12.33 -3.88 -4.63
C THR A 425 -12.00 -2.60 -3.89
N ASP A 426 -12.43 -2.49 -2.63
CA ASP A 426 -12.15 -1.34 -1.75
C ASP A 426 -11.49 -1.83 -0.46
N LEU A 427 -10.36 -1.20 -0.11
CA LEU A 427 -9.60 -1.45 1.12
C LEU A 427 -9.96 -0.43 2.22
N SER A 428 -11.00 0.38 2.03
CA SER A 428 -11.47 1.31 3.05
C SER A 428 -11.90 0.56 4.31
N GLY A 429 -11.34 0.96 5.44
CA GLY A 429 -11.53 0.23 6.69
C GLY A 429 -10.58 0.73 7.76
N THR A 430 -10.76 0.22 8.98
CA THR A 430 -9.85 0.48 10.09
C THR A 430 -8.94 -0.72 10.27
N TYR A 431 -7.66 -0.47 10.51
CA TYR A 431 -6.62 -1.49 10.58
C TYR A 431 -5.64 -1.21 11.72
N THR A 432 -5.02 -2.27 12.23
CA THR A 432 -3.63 -2.18 12.70
C THR A 432 -2.72 -2.60 11.56
N ILE A 433 -1.57 -1.93 11.42
CA ILE A 433 -0.65 -2.11 10.29
C ILE A 433 0.67 -2.61 10.88
N THR A 434 1.09 -3.83 10.56
CA THR A 434 2.26 -4.48 11.17
C THR A 434 3.36 -4.65 10.14
N ASN A 435 4.59 -4.28 10.45
CA ASN A 435 5.73 -4.51 9.57
C ASN A 435 6.09 -6.00 9.50
N VAL A 436 6.28 -6.54 8.31
CA VAL A 436 6.54 -7.97 8.09
C VAL A 436 7.92 -8.39 8.63
N ASN A 437 8.93 -7.53 8.49
CA ASN A 437 10.30 -7.86 8.95
C ASN A 437 10.42 -7.93 10.49
N SER A 438 9.74 -7.03 11.21
CA SER A 438 9.86 -6.92 12.67
C SER A 438 8.70 -7.53 13.46
N GLY A 439 7.51 -7.64 12.86
CA GLY A 439 6.27 -7.98 13.57
C GLY A 439 5.73 -6.86 14.47
N LEU A 440 6.25 -5.63 14.34
CA LEU A 440 5.84 -4.47 15.14
C LEU A 440 4.81 -3.60 14.40
N ALA A 441 3.92 -2.95 15.16
CA ALA A 441 2.84 -2.12 14.62
C ALA A 441 3.34 -0.73 14.23
N LEU A 442 2.83 -0.16 13.14
CA LEU A 442 2.95 1.25 12.78
C LEU A 442 2.28 2.09 13.86
N ASP A 443 3.00 3.08 14.38
CA ASP A 443 2.63 3.89 15.53
C ASP A 443 3.08 5.34 15.32
N THR A 444 2.49 6.26 16.08
CA THR A 444 3.03 7.62 16.24
C THR A 444 4.04 7.64 17.38
N LYS A 445 5.17 8.31 17.20
CA LYS A 445 6.25 8.35 18.20
C LYS A 445 5.71 8.80 19.55
N THR A 446 5.94 7.98 20.58
CA THR A 446 5.47 8.24 21.97
C THR A 446 3.95 8.49 22.08
N SER A 447 3.14 7.93 21.18
CA SER A 447 1.70 8.18 21.06
C SER A 447 1.35 9.67 20.87
N GLY A 448 2.24 10.42 20.20
CA GLY A 448 2.07 11.85 19.96
C GLY A 448 0.89 12.15 19.04
N THR A 449 0.09 13.16 19.39
CA THR A 449 -1.14 13.53 18.67
C THR A 449 -1.03 14.84 17.87
N ALA A 450 0.14 15.48 17.88
CA ALA A 450 0.36 16.75 17.21
C ALA A 450 0.72 16.57 15.73
N SER A 451 0.32 17.53 14.90
CA SER A 451 0.77 17.62 13.50
C SER A 451 2.30 17.70 13.43
N GLY A 452 2.91 16.92 12.54
CA GLY A 452 4.36 16.75 12.42
C GLY A 452 4.96 15.66 13.32
N THR A 453 4.15 14.91 14.07
CA THR A 453 4.66 13.77 14.85
C THR A 453 5.19 12.70 13.92
N VAL A 454 6.42 12.22 14.16
CA VAL A 454 7.07 11.16 13.37
C VAL A 454 6.38 9.82 13.57
N ALA A 455 6.20 9.07 12.49
CA ALA A 455 5.76 7.68 12.53
C ALA A 455 6.95 6.76 12.87
N VAL A 456 6.67 5.77 13.71
CA VAL A 456 7.62 4.75 14.15
C VAL A 456 6.95 3.38 14.07
N GLN A 457 7.72 2.31 14.19
CA GLN A 457 7.15 1.01 14.57
C GLN A 457 7.24 0.82 16.09
N SER A 458 6.31 0.11 16.72
CA SER A 458 6.33 -0.16 18.16
C SER A 458 5.65 -1.47 18.51
N THR A 459 5.95 -2.00 19.70
CA THR A 459 5.31 -3.20 20.23
C THR A 459 3.79 -3.03 20.21
N PRO A 460 3.03 -3.99 19.64
CA PRO A 460 1.57 -3.94 19.67
C PRO A 460 1.06 -3.80 21.11
N ALA A 461 0.22 -2.80 21.36
CA ALA A 461 -0.31 -2.55 22.69
C ALA A 461 -1.29 -3.67 23.11
N ALA A 462 -1.08 -4.25 24.28
CA ALA A 462 -1.88 -5.39 24.79
C ALA A 462 -3.39 -5.09 24.99
N GLY A 463 -3.79 -3.82 24.98
CA GLY A 463 -5.19 -3.37 25.03
C GLY A 463 -5.67 -2.65 23.76
N GLY A 464 -4.88 -2.70 22.68
CA GLY A 464 -5.04 -1.78 21.55
C GLY A 464 -4.54 -0.37 21.88
N SER A 465 -4.17 0.39 20.85
CA SER A 465 -3.79 1.81 21.00
C SER A 465 -4.41 2.63 19.87
N SER A 466 -4.98 3.77 20.24
CA SER A 466 -5.44 4.79 19.27
C SER A 466 -4.30 5.32 18.40
N SER A 467 -3.05 5.27 18.87
CA SER A 467 -1.87 5.67 18.11
C SER A 467 -1.39 4.61 17.09
N GLN A 468 -1.82 3.35 17.26
CA GLN A 468 -1.50 2.20 16.40
C GLN A 468 -2.67 1.77 15.49
N THR A 469 -3.77 2.53 15.54
CA THR A 469 -4.97 2.27 14.74
C THR A 469 -4.98 3.25 13.57
N TRP A 470 -5.23 2.75 12.36
CA TRP A 470 -5.16 3.51 11.12
C TRP A 470 -6.39 3.22 10.26
N LYS A 471 -7.02 4.26 9.73
CA LYS A 471 -8.16 4.14 8.83
C LYS A 471 -7.70 4.43 7.41
N LEU A 472 -7.87 3.46 6.51
CA LEU A 472 -7.77 3.70 5.07
C LEU A 472 -9.07 4.34 4.60
N VAL A 473 -8.95 5.49 3.94
CA VAL A 473 -10.07 6.22 3.34
C VAL A 473 -9.81 6.36 1.85
N ALA A 474 -10.67 5.79 1.02
CA ALA A 474 -10.55 5.92 -0.43
C ALA A 474 -10.48 7.40 -0.86
N ALA A 475 -9.46 7.73 -1.65
CA ALA A 475 -9.25 9.04 -2.28
C ALA A 475 -9.67 9.05 -3.77
N GLY A 476 -10.13 7.91 -4.29
CA GLY A 476 -10.46 7.71 -5.70
C GLY A 476 -9.31 7.10 -6.49
N SER A 477 -9.60 6.56 -7.67
CA SER A 477 -8.60 6.01 -8.60
C SER A 477 -7.65 4.96 -7.98
N GLY A 478 -8.13 4.18 -7.02
CA GLY A 478 -7.33 3.16 -6.33
C GLY A 478 -6.32 3.71 -5.30
N LEU A 479 -6.38 5.01 -4.98
CA LEU A 479 -5.55 5.66 -3.95
C LEU A 479 -6.31 5.80 -2.62
N TYR A 480 -5.57 5.86 -1.52
CA TYR A 480 -6.09 5.96 -0.16
C TYR A 480 -5.37 7.03 0.65
N LYS A 481 -6.07 7.64 1.61
CA LYS A 481 -5.47 8.36 2.73
C LYS A 481 -5.35 7.40 3.92
N VAL A 482 -4.22 7.44 4.63
CA VAL A 482 -3.98 6.66 5.85
C VAL A 482 -4.19 7.58 7.05
N VAL A 483 -5.33 7.47 7.73
CA VAL A 483 -5.78 8.44 8.76
C VAL A 483 -5.62 7.84 10.15
N ASN A 484 -5.04 8.56 11.11
CA ASN A 484 -5.17 8.19 12.51
C ASN A 484 -6.58 8.61 12.99
N PRO A 485 -7.48 7.67 13.36
CA PRO A 485 -8.88 8.00 13.65
C PRO A 485 -9.08 8.79 14.95
N ALA A 486 -8.11 8.79 15.86
CA ALA A 486 -8.21 9.53 17.12
C ALA A 486 -7.83 11.01 16.98
N THR A 487 -6.94 11.34 16.05
CA THR A 487 -6.49 12.72 15.82
C THR A 487 -7.09 13.33 14.56
N GLY A 488 -7.51 12.51 13.59
CA GLY A 488 -7.90 12.95 12.25
C GLY A 488 -6.73 13.35 11.35
N LEU A 489 -5.49 13.21 11.83
CA LEU A 489 -4.28 13.50 11.04
C LEU A 489 -4.01 12.35 10.04
N VAL A 490 -3.40 12.69 8.91
CA VAL A 490 -3.07 11.76 7.83
C VAL A 490 -1.57 11.47 7.81
N LEU A 491 -1.19 10.24 7.45
CA LEU A 491 0.20 9.85 7.21
C LEU A 491 0.68 10.51 5.91
N GLY A 492 1.83 11.16 5.97
CA GLY A 492 2.52 11.72 4.82
C GLY A 492 4.02 11.77 5.03
N ILE A 493 4.72 12.52 4.19
CA ILE A 493 6.19 12.57 4.18
C ILE A 493 6.67 13.94 4.63
N GLN A 494 7.66 13.97 5.52
CA GLN A 494 8.15 15.22 6.07
C GLN A 494 8.65 16.17 4.97
N GLY A 495 7.93 17.28 4.78
CA GLY A 495 8.23 18.31 3.78
C GLY A 495 8.01 17.86 2.34
N ALA A 496 7.18 16.85 2.08
CA ALA A 496 6.97 16.23 0.77
C ALA A 496 8.30 15.89 0.06
N SER A 497 9.32 15.52 0.84
CA SER A 497 10.65 15.19 0.33
C SER A 497 10.54 14.03 -0.67
N THR A 498 11.24 14.09 -1.79
CA THR A 498 11.36 12.95 -2.73
C THR A 498 12.59 12.09 -2.46
N SER A 499 13.25 12.30 -1.31
CA SER A 499 14.49 11.61 -0.97
C SER A 499 14.22 10.34 -0.17
N THR A 500 14.91 9.28 -0.55
CA THR A 500 15.09 8.07 0.23
C THR A 500 15.55 8.38 1.66
N GLY A 501 14.93 7.76 2.66
CA GLY A 501 15.21 7.97 4.08
C GLY A 501 14.46 9.14 4.73
N ALA A 502 13.61 9.86 3.99
CA ALA A 502 12.81 10.92 4.58
C ALA A 502 11.79 10.33 5.60
N PRO A 503 11.61 10.94 6.78
CA PRO A 503 10.68 10.45 7.79
C PRO A 503 9.22 10.51 7.33
N ALA A 504 8.47 9.46 7.62
CA ALA A 504 7.02 9.51 7.60
C ALA A 504 6.50 10.23 8.85
N VAL A 505 5.49 11.07 8.69
CA VAL A 505 4.89 11.90 9.75
C VAL A 505 3.37 11.89 9.67
N VAL A 506 2.69 12.19 10.77
CA VAL A 506 1.25 12.50 10.74
C VAL A 506 1.03 14.02 10.69
N TRP A 507 0.22 14.50 9.76
CA TRP A 507 -0.07 15.93 9.58
C TRP A 507 -1.55 16.20 9.33
N THR A 508 -1.93 17.48 9.43
CA THR A 508 -3.25 17.96 8.98
C THR A 508 -3.40 17.74 7.48
N ASP A 509 -4.50 17.17 7.04
CA ASP A 509 -4.78 16.98 5.61
C ASP A 509 -4.89 18.32 4.88
N ASN A 510 -3.90 18.63 4.04
CA ASN A 510 -3.81 19.82 3.19
C ASN A 510 -4.22 19.53 1.73
N GLY A 511 -4.51 18.27 1.39
CA GLY A 511 -4.80 17.83 0.03
C GLY A 511 -3.59 17.62 -0.89
N ASP A 512 -2.36 17.68 -0.35
CA ASP A 512 -1.14 17.45 -1.14
C ASP A 512 -0.96 15.97 -1.49
N ASP A 513 -0.21 15.70 -2.56
CA ASP A 513 -0.05 14.34 -3.11
C ASP A 513 0.74 13.41 -2.19
N ASP A 514 1.56 13.93 -1.27
CA ASP A 514 2.28 13.15 -0.26
C ASP A 514 1.38 12.60 0.87
N HIS A 515 0.07 12.87 0.80
CA HIS A 515 -0.94 12.24 1.66
C HIS A 515 -1.69 11.10 0.94
N LEU A 516 -1.34 10.80 -0.32
CA LEU A 516 -2.03 9.82 -1.15
C LEU A 516 -1.17 8.57 -1.30
N TRP A 517 -1.72 7.43 -0.89
CA TRP A 517 -1.03 6.16 -0.84
C TRP A 517 -1.68 5.15 -1.79
N GLN A 518 -0.87 4.53 -2.65
CA GLN A 518 -1.23 3.32 -3.36
C GLN A 518 -0.88 2.10 -2.50
N VAL A 519 -1.87 1.25 -2.24
CA VAL A 519 -1.71 0.05 -1.41
C VAL A 519 -1.41 -1.14 -2.34
N ILE A 520 -0.14 -1.52 -2.47
CA ILE A 520 0.35 -2.50 -3.45
C ILE A 520 0.53 -3.87 -2.79
N PRO A 521 -0.34 -4.86 -3.03
CA PRO A 521 -0.19 -6.20 -2.47
C PRO A 521 1.04 -6.94 -3.03
N ASP A 522 1.54 -7.92 -2.27
CA ASP A 522 2.64 -8.83 -2.64
C ASP A 522 2.16 -10.22 -3.13
N GLY A 523 0.84 -10.43 -3.18
CA GLY A 523 0.22 -11.72 -3.50
C GLY A 523 0.30 -12.77 -2.39
N LYS A 524 0.87 -12.43 -1.23
CA LYS A 524 1.09 -13.30 -0.06
C LYS A 524 0.37 -12.79 1.20
N GLY A 525 -0.49 -11.78 1.05
CA GLY A 525 -1.28 -11.19 2.14
C GLY A 525 -0.65 -9.97 2.80
N ASN A 526 0.45 -9.44 2.24
CA ASN A 526 1.08 -8.20 2.70
C ASN A 526 1.01 -7.13 1.62
N TYR A 527 1.33 -5.90 2.02
CA TYR A 527 1.18 -4.71 1.21
C TYR A 527 2.40 -3.82 1.35
N ARG A 528 2.81 -3.22 0.25
CA ARG A 528 3.63 -2.00 0.27
C ARG A 528 2.68 -0.81 0.26
N LEU A 529 2.99 0.21 1.07
CA LEU A 529 2.29 1.49 1.02
C LEU A 529 3.18 2.43 0.21
N ALA A 530 2.81 2.69 -1.04
CA ALA A 530 3.57 3.54 -1.94
C ALA A 530 2.98 4.94 -1.93
N ASP A 531 3.79 5.93 -1.56
CA ASP A 531 3.40 7.33 -1.60
C ASP A 531 3.35 7.81 -3.06
N TYR A 532 2.21 8.35 -3.46
CA TYR A 532 2.01 8.81 -4.83
C TYR A 532 2.69 10.16 -5.09
N GLY A 533 2.84 11.04 -4.10
CA GLY A 533 3.53 12.31 -4.28
C GLY A 533 5.02 12.16 -4.55
N THR A 534 5.67 11.19 -3.91
CA THR A 534 7.12 10.98 -4.00
C THR A 534 7.50 9.80 -4.89
N GLY A 535 6.59 8.84 -5.09
CA GLY A 535 6.85 7.61 -5.82
C GLY A 535 7.70 6.59 -5.06
N LEU A 536 7.82 6.73 -3.73
CA LEU A 536 8.60 5.86 -2.85
C LEU A 536 7.68 5.03 -1.94
N VAL A 537 8.20 3.95 -1.34
CA VAL A 537 7.43 3.04 -0.46
C VAL A 537 7.76 3.26 1.01
N LEU A 538 6.76 3.10 1.87
CA LEU A 538 6.91 3.12 3.32
C LEU A 538 7.74 1.94 3.79
N ALA A 539 8.77 2.20 4.59
CA ALA A 539 9.75 1.25 5.06
C ALA A 539 10.21 1.55 6.50
N VAL A 540 10.99 0.65 7.09
CA VAL A 540 11.56 0.85 8.44
C VAL A 540 13.05 1.13 8.31
N ASP A 541 13.49 2.23 8.92
CA ASP A 541 14.89 2.68 8.82
C ASP A 541 15.88 1.58 9.26
N GLY A 542 16.87 1.32 8.40
CA GLY A 542 17.91 0.32 8.63
C GLY A 542 17.45 -1.13 8.74
N MET A 543 16.26 -1.49 8.23
CA MET A 543 15.59 -2.78 8.50
C MET A 543 15.48 -3.12 9.99
N SER A 544 15.44 -2.09 10.85
CA SER A 544 15.44 -2.28 12.30
C SER A 544 14.26 -3.14 12.75
N LYS A 545 14.49 -4.01 13.74
CA LYS A 545 13.43 -4.77 14.43
C LYS A 545 13.14 -4.22 15.83
N ALA A 546 13.71 -3.06 16.16
CA ALA A 546 13.54 -2.45 17.46
C ALA A 546 12.22 -1.65 17.54
N SER A 547 11.55 -1.75 18.69
CA SER A 547 10.45 -0.87 19.05
C SER A 547 10.95 0.58 19.16
N GLY A 548 10.22 1.51 18.55
CA GLY A 548 10.57 2.93 18.42
C GLY A 548 11.44 3.28 17.21
N ALA A 549 11.79 2.32 16.35
CA ALA A 549 12.53 2.62 15.12
C ALA A 549 11.71 3.49 14.17
N GLY A 550 12.38 4.42 13.48
CA GLY A 550 11.75 5.37 12.56
C GLY A 550 11.15 4.66 11.35
N VAL A 551 9.97 5.13 10.93
CA VAL A 551 9.38 4.77 9.65
C VAL A 551 9.73 5.87 8.64
N VAL A 552 10.22 5.45 7.48
CA VAL A 552 10.74 6.32 6.43
C VAL A 552 10.12 5.92 5.09
N GLN A 553 10.34 6.72 4.05
CA GLN A 553 10.13 6.26 2.68
C GLN A 553 11.44 5.79 2.05
N TRP A 554 11.35 4.86 1.10
CA TRP A 554 12.51 4.30 0.41
C TRP A 554 12.19 3.88 -1.03
N ALA A 555 13.22 3.71 -1.86
CA ALA A 555 13.03 3.23 -3.23
C ALA A 555 12.59 1.76 -3.22
N ASP A 556 11.52 1.45 -3.95
CA ASP A 556 10.97 0.10 -4.03
C ASP A 556 12.00 -0.91 -4.57
N GLY A 557 12.05 -2.11 -4.01
CA GLY A 557 13.01 -3.15 -4.41
C GLY A 557 14.49 -2.83 -4.10
N SER A 558 14.77 -1.93 -3.14
CA SER A 558 16.12 -1.69 -2.61
C SER A 558 16.12 -1.76 -1.09
N SER A 559 17.16 -2.36 -0.49
CA SER A 559 17.23 -2.54 0.97
C SER A 559 17.38 -1.20 1.72
N THR A 560 16.63 -1.02 2.81
CA THR A 560 16.85 0.07 3.79
C THR A 560 18.02 -0.18 4.72
N SER A 561 18.48 -1.44 4.85
CA SER A 561 19.66 -1.76 5.65
C SER A 561 20.84 -1.03 5.02
N GLY A 562 21.50 -0.19 5.82
CA GLY A 562 22.61 0.65 5.42
C GLY A 562 23.88 -0.15 5.11
N CYS A 563 23.80 -1.11 4.19
CA CYS A 563 24.97 -1.68 3.54
C CYS A 563 25.70 -0.51 2.89
N THR A 564 26.72 -0.03 3.59
CA THR A 564 27.71 0.87 3.07
C THR A 564 29.00 0.06 2.98
N ALA A 565 29.86 0.38 2.02
CA ALA A 565 31.17 -0.28 1.93
C ALA A 565 32.01 -0.12 3.21
N THR A 566 31.68 0.86 4.06
CA THR A 566 32.30 1.11 5.36
C THR A 566 31.55 0.47 6.53
N GLY A 567 30.40 -0.16 6.30
CA GLY A 567 29.61 -0.86 7.31
C GLY A 567 30.24 -2.21 7.71
N PRO A 568 29.49 -3.06 8.44
CA PRO A 568 29.97 -4.39 8.78
C PRO A 568 30.37 -5.20 7.55
N ARG A 569 31.51 -5.91 7.62
CA ARG A 569 31.92 -6.83 6.54
C ARG A 569 30.88 -7.95 6.38
N GLN A 570 30.68 -8.37 5.14
CA GLN A 570 29.70 -9.40 4.79
C GLN A 570 30.35 -10.78 4.85
N THR A 571 29.55 -11.85 4.82
CA THR A 571 30.11 -13.21 4.71
C THR A 571 30.89 -13.35 3.40
N GLY A 572 32.18 -13.68 3.51
CA GLY A 572 33.07 -13.90 2.37
C GLY A 572 33.01 -15.31 1.83
N LYS A 573 33.79 -15.57 0.78
CA LYS A 573 34.15 -16.92 0.37
C LYS A 573 35.07 -17.55 1.42
N ILE A 574 35.94 -16.75 2.01
CA ILE A 574 36.86 -17.08 3.09
C ILE A 574 36.65 -16.01 4.17
N GLY A 575 36.16 -16.38 5.34
CA GLY A 575 35.94 -15.40 6.42
C GLY A 575 34.90 -14.33 6.06
N ALA A 576 35.32 -13.07 6.05
CA ALA A 576 34.48 -11.91 5.74
C ALA A 576 34.98 -11.14 4.50
N ALA A 577 34.09 -10.37 3.88
CA ALA A 577 34.32 -9.72 2.60
C ALA A 577 33.81 -8.28 2.54
N LEU A 578 34.38 -7.52 1.61
CA LEU A 578 33.97 -6.15 1.32
C LEU A 578 32.84 -6.15 0.27
N SER A 579 31.66 -5.67 0.66
CA SER A 579 30.56 -5.41 -0.29
C SER A 579 30.56 -3.94 -0.71
N PHE A 580 30.45 -3.69 -2.01
CA PHE A 580 30.27 -2.34 -2.55
C PHE A 580 28.80 -1.87 -2.53
N CYS A 581 27.88 -2.74 -2.12
CA CYS A 581 26.48 -2.42 -1.79
C CYS A 581 25.74 -1.59 -2.87
N ASN A 582 25.97 -1.87 -4.15
CA ASN A 582 25.41 -1.11 -5.27
C ASN A 582 25.60 0.42 -5.13
N SER A 583 26.81 0.83 -4.74
CA SER A 583 27.18 2.23 -4.59
C SER A 583 28.35 2.60 -5.49
N THR A 584 28.67 3.89 -5.58
CA THR A 584 29.93 4.35 -6.21
C THR A 584 31.15 4.14 -5.31
N ALA A 585 31.03 3.40 -4.21
CA ALA A 585 32.13 3.14 -3.30
C ALA A 585 33.20 2.29 -3.99
N TYR A 586 34.44 2.46 -3.55
CA TYR A 586 35.58 1.71 -4.05
C TYR A 586 36.64 1.60 -2.97
N ALA A 587 37.58 0.69 -3.14
CA ALA A 587 38.74 0.54 -2.27
C ALA A 587 40.01 1.01 -2.96
N THR A 588 41.01 1.44 -2.18
CA THR A 588 42.28 1.95 -2.68
C THR A 588 43.45 1.19 -2.10
N LEU A 589 44.52 1.04 -2.88
CA LEU A 589 45.85 0.67 -2.38
C LEU A 589 46.71 1.95 -2.24
N PRO A 590 47.74 1.97 -1.36
CA PRO A 590 48.67 3.09 -1.27
C PRO A 590 49.39 3.42 -2.59
N THR A 591 49.85 4.66 -2.72
CA THR A 591 50.73 5.07 -3.82
C THR A 591 51.97 4.17 -3.87
N GLY A 592 52.29 3.68 -5.06
CA GLY A 592 53.48 2.87 -5.29
C GLY A 592 53.35 1.38 -4.91
N ALA A 593 52.16 0.92 -4.51
CA ALA A 593 51.97 -0.45 -4.00
C ALA A 593 52.45 -1.56 -4.95
N VAL A 594 52.36 -1.33 -6.27
CA VAL A 594 52.79 -2.30 -7.31
C VAL A 594 54.07 -1.88 -8.03
N SER A 595 54.69 -0.76 -7.65
CA SER A 595 55.81 -0.17 -8.41
C SER A 595 57.11 -0.98 -8.33
N SER A 596 57.21 -1.93 -7.38
CA SER A 596 58.35 -2.85 -7.26
C SER A 596 58.28 -4.05 -8.20
N LEU A 597 57.19 -4.24 -8.94
CA LEU A 597 57.00 -5.39 -9.83
C LEU A 597 57.70 -5.16 -11.17
N THR A 598 58.95 -5.62 -11.29
CA THR A 598 59.80 -5.49 -12.48
C THR A 598 59.84 -6.72 -13.38
N ALA A 599 59.30 -7.84 -12.91
CA ALA A 599 59.30 -9.13 -13.60
C ALA A 599 57.96 -9.84 -13.35
N ASP A 600 58.00 -11.15 -13.10
CA ASP A 600 56.82 -11.99 -12.87
C ASP A 600 55.93 -11.47 -11.74
N TYR A 601 54.61 -11.62 -11.89
CA TYR A 601 53.65 -11.25 -10.86
C TYR A 601 52.36 -12.04 -10.97
N THR A 602 51.56 -12.00 -9.90
CA THR A 602 50.19 -12.51 -9.88
C THR A 602 49.25 -11.53 -9.20
N VAL A 603 48.04 -11.38 -9.73
CA VAL A 603 46.91 -10.73 -9.02
C VAL A 603 45.78 -11.75 -8.89
N SER A 604 45.25 -11.96 -7.70
CA SER A 604 44.20 -12.96 -7.42
C SER A 604 43.15 -12.41 -6.46
N THR A 605 41.87 -12.68 -6.70
CA THR A 605 40.79 -12.29 -5.77
C THR A 605 39.53 -13.11 -6.00
N TRP A 606 38.75 -13.31 -4.94
CA TRP A 606 37.39 -13.84 -5.02
C TRP A 606 36.41 -12.69 -5.27
N VAL A 607 35.49 -12.88 -6.20
CA VAL A 607 34.42 -11.91 -6.51
C VAL A 607 33.08 -12.62 -6.60
N ASN A 608 32.06 -11.97 -6.04
CA ASN A 608 30.65 -12.35 -6.16
C ASN A 608 29.88 -11.16 -6.78
N PRO A 609 29.73 -11.12 -8.11
CA PRO A 609 29.16 -9.97 -8.79
C PRO A 609 27.63 -9.95 -8.69
N ALA A 610 27.05 -8.81 -8.31
CA ALA A 610 25.60 -8.57 -8.38
C ALA A 610 25.18 -7.97 -9.73
N SER A 611 26.13 -7.44 -10.50
CA SER A 611 25.97 -6.95 -11.88
C SER A 611 27.26 -7.17 -12.67
N ASN A 612 27.13 -7.27 -14.01
CA ASN A 612 28.23 -7.33 -14.98
C ASN A 612 28.07 -6.24 -16.05
N ALA A 613 27.75 -5.01 -15.64
CA ALA A 613 27.66 -3.89 -16.56
C ALA A 613 29.01 -3.69 -17.28
N THR A 614 28.91 -3.34 -18.56
CA THR A 614 30.08 -3.16 -19.44
C THR A 614 31.07 -2.17 -18.81
N TRP A 615 32.34 -2.57 -18.78
CA TRP A 615 33.47 -1.85 -18.20
C TRP A 615 33.51 -1.69 -16.67
N GLN A 616 32.67 -2.40 -15.90
CA GLN A 616 32.86 -2.49 -14.44
C GLN A 616 34.24 -3.07 -14.12
N ARG A 617 35.06 -2.34 -13.35
CA ARG A 617 36.42 -2.77 -12.98
C ARG A 617 36.40 -3.49 -11.65
N LEU A 618 36.89 -4.72 -11.64
CA LEU A 618 37.23 -5.43 -10.41
C LEU A 618 38.42 -4.74 -9.73
N PHE A 619 39.46 -4.44 -10.51
CA PHE A 619 40.53 -3.52 -10.13
C PHE A 619 41.01 -2.70 -11.33
N ASP A 620 41.55 -1.53 -11.05
CA ASP A 620 42.20 -0.64 -12.01
C ASP A 620 43.34 0.09 -11.28
N ILE A 621 44.58 -0.28 -11.59
CA ILE A 621 45.78 0.09 -10.84
C ILE A 621 46.79 0.72 -11.79
N GLY A 622 47.19 1.96 -11.53
CA GLY A 622 48.15 2.67 -12.38
C GLY A 622 48.43 4.10 -11.94
N SER A 623 48.97 4.90 -12.85
CA SER A 623 49.18 6.34 -12.66
C SER A 623 48.21 7.20 -13.50
N SER A 624 47.66 6.64 -14.57
CA SER A 624 46.60 7.24 -15.39
C SER A 624 45.89 6.18 -16.23
N SER A 625 44.82 6.57 -16.93
CA SER A 625 44.18 5.74 -17.97
C SER A 625 45.14 5.35 -19.11
N ASN A 626 46.26 6.08 -19.26
CA ASN A 626 47.29 5.76 -20.24
C ASN A 626 48.39 4.85 -19.69
N ALA A 627 48.45 4.62 -18.37
CA ALA A 627 49.48 3.82 -17.73
C ALA A 627 48.85 3.06 -16.55
N SER A 628 48.22 1.93 -16.85
CA SER A 628 47.49 1.12 -15.88
C SER A 628 47.41 -0.36 -16.26
N MET A 629 47.07 -1.17 -15.27
CA MET A 629 46.51 -2.50 -15.45
C MET A 629 45.10 -2.55 -14.87
N PHE A 630 44.22 -3.28 -15.51
CA PHE A 630 42.87 -3.47 -15.01
C PHE A 630 42.35 -4.87 -15.29
N LEU A 631 41.33 -5.25 -14.53
CA LEU A 631 40.48 -6.38 -14.86
C LEU A 631 39.02 -5.91 -14.86
N THR A 632 38.33 -6.10 -15.98
CA THR A 632 36.90 -5.81 -16.10
C THR A 632 36.10 -7.11 -16.18
N LEU A 633 34.96 -7.16 -15.49
CA LEU A 633 34.06 -8.32 -15.46
C LEU A 633 33.38 -8.58 -16.81
N ASN A 634 33.25 -7.52 -17.60
CA ASN A 634 32.62 -7.53 -18.92
C ASN A 634 33.18 -6.34 -19.74
N ASP A 635 33.99 -6.59 -20.76
CA ASP A 635 34.50 -5.56 -21.68
C ASP A 635 33.51 -5.18 -22.79
N GLY A 636 32.29 -5.71 -22.72
CA GLY A 636 31.27 -5.70 -23.78
C GLY A 636 31.01 -7.10 -24.35
N THR A 637 31.91 -8.05 -24.11
CA THR A 637 31.81 -9.42 -24.63
C THR A 637 32.25 -10.48 -23.61
N GLU A 638 33.32 -10.21 -22.85
CA GLU A 638 34.01 -11.21 -22.03
C GLU A 638 34.72 -10.59 -20.80
N LEU A 639 35.19 -11.45 -19.91
CA LEU A 639 36.10 -11.06 -18.84
C LEU A 639 37.46 -10.68 -19.47
N ARG A 640 37.98 -9.48 -19.15
CA ARG A 640 39.25 -9.00 -19.71
C ARG A 640 40.20 -8.50 -18.64
N TYR A 641 41.43 -9.00 -18.67
CA TYR A 641 42.57 -8.32 -18.07
C TYR A 641 43.35 -7.57 -19.15
N ALA A 642 43.82 -6.36 -18.84
CA ALA A 642 44.69 -5.62 -19.74
C ALA A 642 45.74 -4.80 -18.98
N ILE A 643 46.89 -4.58 -19.61
CA ILE A 643 47.96 -3.70 -19.11
C ILE A 643 48.49 -2.81 -20.23
N THR A 644 48.73 -1.53 -19.95
CA THR A 644 49.15 -0.54 -20.95
C THR A 644 50.03 0.56 -20.37
N THR A 645 50.86 1.16 -21.22
CA THR A 645 51.63 2.40 -20.98
C THR A 645 51.32 3.50 -22.01
N THR A 646 50.36 3.24 -22.90
CA THR A 646 49.93 4.19 -23.96
C THR A 646 48.42 4.43 -24.01
N GLY A 647 47.64 3.74 -23.16
CA GLY A 647 46.19 3.87 -23.09
C GLY A 647 45.42 2.94 -24.03
N GLY A 648 44.17 3.32 -24.32
CA GLY A 648 43.21 2.56 -25.11
C GLY A 648 43.72 2.26 -26.52
N GLY A 649 43.64 0.99 -26.93
CA GLY A 649 44.13 0.52 -28.24
C GLY A 649 45.59 0.03 -28.22
N GLY A 650 46.36 0.36 -27.18
CA GLY A 650 47.75 -0.08 -26.99
C GLY A 650 47.94 -1.13 -25.90
N GLU A 651 46.86 -1.73 -25.39
CA GLU A 651 46.94 -2.66 -24.26
C GLU A 651 47.40 -4.06 -24.65
N GLN A 652 48.15 -4.70 -23.77
CA GLN A 652 48.40 -6.14 -23.79
C GLN A 652 47.29 -6.83 -23.01
N ARG A 653 46.56 -7.75 -23.65
CA ARG A 653 45.26 -8.23 -23.17
C ARG A 653 45.25 -9.73 -22.93
N LEU A 654 44.45 -10.13 -21.95
CA LEU A 654 43.99 -11.49 -21.72
C LEU A 654 42.45 -11.45 -21.78
N ASN A 655 41.92 -12.00 -22.86
CA ASN A 655 40.51 -12.03 -23.20
C ASN A 655 39.98 -13.44 -22.97
N SER A 656 39.00 -13.57 -22.09
CA SER A 656 38.56 -14.86 -21.54
C SER A 656 37.60 -15.63 -22.46
N SER A 657 37.91 -16.90 -22.72
CA SER A 657 37.00 -17.83 -23.40
C SER A 657 35.77 -18.19 -22.56
N ALA A 658 35.88 -18.17 -21.22
CA ALA A 658 34.72 -18.12 -20.35
C ALA A 658 34.13 -16.71 -20.50
N LYS A 659 32.85 -16.59 -20.89
CA LYS A 659 32.12 -15.32 -21.00
C LYS A 659 32.09 -14.58 -19.63
N THR A 660 31.12 -13.70 -19.40
CA THR A 660 31.01 -13.00 -18.10
C THR A 660 30.86 -13.97 -16.92
N LEU A 661 31.30 -13.55 -15.73
CA LEU A 661 31.19 -14.37 -14.50
C LEU A 661 29.72 -14.54 -14.09
N PRO A 662 29.33 -15.68 -13.49
CA PRO A 662 27.97 -15.87 -13.00
C PRO A 662 27.62 -14.85 -11.90
N LEU A 663 26.47 -14.20 -12.04
CA LEU A 663 25.96 -13.29 -11.01
C LEU A 663 25.57 -14.04 -9.74
N ASN A 664 25.73 -13.37 -8.60
CA ASN A 664 25.41 -13.85 -7.26
C ASN A 664 26.12 -15.17 -6.87
N GLN A 665 27.27 -15.45 -7.49
CA GLN A 665 28.10 -16.62 -7.21
C GLN A 665 29.57 -16.23 -7.06
N TRP A 666 30.24 -16.85 -6.08
CA TRP A 666 31.67 -16.67 -5.86
C TRP A 666 32.49 -17.30 -7.00
N SER A 667 33.34 -16.49 -7.62
CA SER A 667 34.34 -16.94 -8.59
C SER A 667 35.74 -16.44 -8.17
N LEU A 668 36.74 -17.31 -8.22
CA LEU A 668 38.13 -16.90 -8.08
C LEU A 668 38.64 -16.46 -9.44
N VAL A 669 39.17 -15.24 -9.52
CA VAL A 669 39.84 -14.72 -10.71
C VAL A 669 41.32 -14.52 -10.40
N THR A 670 42.18 -15.11 -11.23
CA THR A 670 43.65 -15.02 -11.05
C THR A 670 44.33 -14.70 -12.37
N VAL A 671 45.18 -13.68 -12.38
CA VAL A 671 46.07 -13.32 -13.50
C VAL A 671 47.50 -13.59 -13.10
N THR A 672 48.21 -14.45 -13.83
CA THR A 672 49.65 -14.67 -13.66
C THR A 672 50.39 -14.14 -14.88
N VAL A 673 51.55 -13.52 -14.70
CA VAL A 673 52.50 -13.18 -15.78
C VAL A 673 53.86 -13.77 -15.43
N ALA A 674 54.32 -14.73 -16.22
CA ALA A 674 55.61 -15.40 -16.10
C ALA A 674 56.47 -15.11 -17.34
N GLY A 675 57.59 -14.41 -17.18
CA GLY A 675 58.34 -13.83 -18.27
C GLY A 675 57.44 -12.90 -19.09
N THR A 676 57.18 -13.27 -20.36
CA THR A 676 56.24 -12.54 -21.24
C THR A 676 54.89 -13.23 -21.38
N THR A 677 54.64 -14.33 -20.67
CA THR A 677 53.40 -15.11 -20.80
C THR A 677 52.42 -14.77 -19.68
N GLY A 678 51.33 -14.09 -20.05
CA GLY A 678 50.18 -13.90 -19.19
C GLY A 678 49.17 -15.04 -19.30
N THR A 679 48.58 -15.43 -18.18
CA THR A 679 47.49 -16.42 -18.11
C THR A 679 46.39 -15.91 -17.17
N LEU A 680 45.15 -15.94 -17.64
CA LEU A 680 43.96 -15.64 -16.84
C LEU A 680 43.26 -16.94 -16.47
N TYR A 681 42.93 -17.09 -15.20
CA TYR A 681 42.23 -18.24 -14.64
C TYR A 681 40.90 -17.81 -14.02
N VAL A 682 39.88 -18.65 -14.18
CA VAL A 682 38.61 -18.57 -13.45
C VAL A 682 38.38 -19.90 -12.75
N ASN A 683 38.19 -19.88 -11.43
CA ASN A 683 38.00 -21.07 -10.60
C ASN A 683 39.07 -22.16 -10.84
N GLY A 684 40.32 -21.74 -11.02
CA GLY A 684 41.46 -22.64 -11.25
C GLY A 684 41.62 -23.13 -12.69
N GLN A 685 40.70 -22.81 -13.59
CA GLN A 685 40.77 -23.19 -15.01
C GLN A 685 41.33 -22.06 -15.85
N VAL A 686 42.22 -22.38 -16.81
CA VAL A 686 42.74 -21.40 -17.77
C VAL A 686 41.63 -20.96 -18.70
N VAL A 687 41.40 -19.66 -18.79
CA VAL A 687 40.41 -19.06 -19.69
C VAL A 687 41.04 -18.12 -20.73
N ALA A 688 42.27 -17.66 -20.52
CA ALA A 688 43.03 -16.93 -21.54
C ALA A 688 44.54 -17.11 -21.38
N THR A 689 45.29 -17.03 -22.49
CA THR A 689 46.76 -17.00 -22.49
C THR A 689 47.26 -16.03 -23.55
N ASN A 690 48.28 -15.23 -23.22
CA ASN A 690 48.96 -14.34 -24.16
C ASN A 690 50.47 -14.35 -23.90
N THR A 691 51.26 -14.74 -24.90
CA THR A 691 52.74 -14.86 -24.79
C THR A 691 53.50 -13.55 -25.00
N ASN A 692 52.80 -12.44 -25.25
CA ASN A 692 53.35 -11.12 -25.56
C ASN A 692 53.00 -10.07 -24.48
N MET A 693 52.89 -10.49 -23.23
CA MET A 693 52.66 -9.64 -22.06
C MET A 693 54.00 -9.11 -21.52
N THR A 694 54.61 -8.15 -22.23
CA THR A 694 55.94 -7.59 -21.92
C THR A 694 55.92 -6.37 -20.99
N ILE A 695 54.75 -5.82 -20.65
CA ILE A 695 54.61 -4.69 -19.72
C ILE A 695 54.48 -5.22 -18.29
N HIS A 696 55.22 -4.60 -17.36
CA HIS A 696 55.14 -4.88 -15.92
C HIS A 696 54.67 -3.64 -15.15
N PRO A 697 54.02 -3.80 -13.97
CA PRO A 697 53.45 -2.67 -13.23
C PRO A 697 54.45 -1.58 -12.82
N SER A 698 55.74 -1.91 -12.67
CA SER A 698 56.82 -0.91 -12.49
C SER A 698 56.89 0.14 -13.62
N ALA A 699 56.42 -0.18 -14.82
CA ALA A 699 56.38 0.74 -15.96
C ALA A 699 55.42 1.92 -15.76
N PHE A 700 54.51 1.86 -14.79
CA PHE A 700 53.63 2.98 -14.42
C PHE A 700 54.36 4.07 -13.62
N GLY A 701 55.60 3.82 -13.19
CA GLY A 701 56.31 4.64 -12.21
C GLY A 701 55.68 4.50 -10.83
N GLN A 702 55.51 5.61 -10.12
CA GLN A 702 54.71 5.64 -8.89
C GLN A 702 53.22 5.55 -9.24
N SER A 703 52.62 4.40 -8.97
CA SER A 703 51.19 4.16 -9.20
C SER A 703 50.38 4.99 -8.19
N THR A 704 49.52 5.90 -8.64
CA THR A 704 48.80 6.89 -7.81
C THR A 704 47.28 6.73 -7.85
N LYS A 705 46.77 5.90 -8.77
CA LYS A 705 45.35 5.60 -8.97
C LYS A 705 45.19 4.09 -8.89
N ASN A 706 45.13 3.59 -7.66
CA ASN A 706 45.14 2.16 -7.37
C ASN A 706 43.80 1.76 -6.77
N TYR A 707 42.89 1.26 -7.59
CA TYR A 707 41.49 1.04 -7.21
C TYR A 707 41.11 -0.44 -7.26
N ILE A 708 40.26 -0.83 -6.31
CA ILE A 708 39.42 -2.04 -6.35
C ILE A 708 37.98 -1.52 -6.44
N GLY A 709 37.23 -1.95 -7.46
CA GLY A 709 35.83 -1.58 -7.65
C GLY A 709 35.55 -0.27 -8.41
N LYS A 710 36.56 0.39 -8.98
CA LYS A 710 36.41 1.65 -9.72
C LYS A 710 37.32 1.71 -10.95
N SER A 711 36.78 2.24 -12.04
CA SER A 711 37.54 2.60 -13.25
C SER A 711 38.26 3.93 -13.12
N GLN A 712 39.41 4.03 -13.78
CA GLN A 712 40.07 5.31 -14.03
C GLN A 712 39.37 6.13 -15.14
N TYR A 713 38.48 5.53 -15.93
CA TYR A 713 37.66 6.20 -16.93
C TYR A 713 36.32 6.64 -16.32
N GLY A 714 36.04 7.94 -16.34
CA GLY A 714 34.89 8.52 -15.63
C GLY A 714 33.51 8.15 -16.19
N GLY A 715 33.42 7.56 -17.37
CA GLY A 715 32.17 7.08 -17.98
C GLY A 715 31.82 5.63 -17.59
N ASP A 716 32.75 4.89 -17.00
CA ASP A 716 32.54 3.47 -16.68
C ASP A 716 31.73 3.33 -15.36
N PRO A 717 30.82 2.35 -15.29
CA PRO A 717 30.05 2.08 -14.06
C PRO A 717 30.93 1.58 -12.90
N ALA A 718 30.55 1.94 -11.67
CA ALA A 718 31.17 1.42 -10.44
C ALA A 718 30.89 -0.08 -10.28
N LEU A 719 31.78 -0.82 -9.60
CA LEU A 719 31.59 -2.25 -9.37
C LEU A 719 30.44 -2.50 -8.38
N ASN A 720 29.49 -3.34 -8.78
CA ASN A 720 28.48 -3.87 -7.88
C ASN A 720 28.75 -5.35 -7.60
N ALA A 721 29.58 -5.61 -6.59
CA ALA A 721 29.98 -6.94 -6.18
C ALA A 721 30.38 -6.98 -4.70
N THR A 722 30.49 -8.19 -4.17
CA THR A 722 31.25 -8.47 -2.95
C THR A 722 32.61 -9.05 -3.35
N VAL A 723 33.69 -8.51 -2.77
CA VAL A 723 35.08 -8.89 -3.08
C VAL A 723 35.76 -9.39 -1.82
N ASP A 724 36.53 -10.46 -1.99
CA ASP A 724 37.19 -11.18 -0.92
C ASP A 724 38.63 -11.56 -1.32
N ASP A 725 39.51 -11.66 -0.33
CA ASP A 725 40.89 -12.16 -0.44
C ASP A 725 41.67 -11.59 -1.65
N PHE A 726 41.86 -10.27 -1.71
CA PHE A 726 42.59 -9.59 -2.79
C PHE A 726 44.11 -9.69 -2.56
N ASN A 727 44.81 -10.35 -3.48
CA ASN A 727 46.21 -10.70 -3.36
C ASN A 727 47.03 -10.20 -4.54
N VAL A 728 48.22 -9.69 -4.27
CA VAL A 728 49.27 -9.40 -5.26
C VAL A 728 50.56 -10.12 -4.85
N TYR A 729 51.16 -10.85 -5.79
CA TYR A 729 52.40 -11.59 -5.60
C TYR A 729 53.53 -11.03 -6.47
N SER A 730 54.76 -11.06 -5.96
CA SER A 730 56.00 -10.67 -6.67
C SER A 730 56.54 -11.76 -7.61
N ARG A 731 55.74 -12.81 -7.84
CA ARG A 731 56.03 -13.97 -8.69
C ARG A 731 54.77 -14.47 -9.40
N ALA A 732 54.95 -15.22 -10.47
CA ALA A 732 53.87 -15.98 -11.08
C ALA A 732 53.54 -17.22 -10.22
N LEU A 733 52.26 -17.42 -9.88
CA LEU A 733 51.80 -18.66 -9.28
C LEU A 733 51.73 -19.77 -10.33
N SER A 734 52.06 -21.00 -9.93
CA SER A 734 51.86 -22.19 -10.75
C SER A 734 50.38 -22.57 -10.83
N ALA A 735 49.97 -23.32 -11.86
CA ALA A 735 48.60 -23.79 -12.00
C ALA A 735 48.11 -24.60 -10.77
N THR A 736 49.00 -25.35 -10.11
CA THR A 736 48.70 -26.08 -8.87
C THR A 736 48.39 -25.13 -7.70
N GLU A 737 49.17 -24.06 -7.55
CA GLU A 737 48.90 -23.04 -6.52
C GLU A 737 47.58 -22.32 -6.80
N VAL A 738 47.29 -21.98 -8.06
CA VAL A 738 46.02 -21.36 -8.45
C VAL A 738 44.83 -22.29 -8.18
N ALA A 739 44.94 -23.57 -8.52
CA ALA A 739 43.91 -24.58 -8.20
C ALA A 739 43.70 -24.73 -6.69
N THR A 740 44.77 -24.57 -5.89
CA THR A 740 44.69 -24.61 -4.43
C THR A 740 43.92 -23.41 -3.89
N LEU A 741 44.20 -22.19 -4.38
CA LEU A 741 43.38 -21.02 -4.05
C LEU A 741 41.91 -21.23 -4.44
N ALA A 742 41.65 -21.80 -5.62
CA ALA A 742 40.29 -22.06 -6.12
C ALA A 742 39.50 -23.05 -5.24
N SER A 743 40.20 -23.92 -4.50
CA SER A 743 39.58 -24.83 -3.53
C SER A 743 39.15 -24.14 -2.22
N GLY A 744 39.40 -22.83 -2.08
CA GLY A 744 39.03 -22.05 -0.90
C GLY A 744 40.18 -21.84 0.11
N GLN A 745 41.44 -22.09 -0.29
CA GLN A 745 42.58 -21.71 0.53
C GLN A 745 42.80 -20.20 0.47
N ALA A 746 43.04 -19.57 1.63
CA ALA A 746 43.39 -18.16 1.71
C ALA A 746 44.70 -17.87 0.98
N GLY A 747 44.74 -16.74 0.29
CA GLY A 747 45.92 -16.20 -0.34
C GLY A 747 47.03 -15.83 0.65
N SER A 748 48.19 -15.55 0.10
CA SER A 748 49.40 -15.21 0.83
C SER A 748 50.26 -14.25 -0.01
N GLY A 749 49.62 -13.26 -0.64
CA GLY A 749 50.30 -12.26 -1.47
C GLY A 749 51.42 -11.57 -0.70
N ASP A 750 52.63 -11.58 -1.23
CA ASP A 750 53.82 -11.00 -0.60
C ASP A 750 54.03 -9.51 -0.95
N VAL A 751 53.18 -8.95 -1.81
CA VAL A 751 53.20 -7.53 -2.21
C VAL A 751 52.06 -6.77 -1.53
N VAL A 752 50.83 -7.30 -1.62
CA VAL A 752 49.63 -6.80 -0.94
C VAL A 752 48.71 -7.99 -0.69
N HIS A 753 48.10 -8.04 0.50
CA HIS A 753 47.05 -9.00 0.81
C HIS A 753 45.95 -8.34 1.63
N TYR A 754 44.76 -8.18 1.05
CA TYR A 754 43.57 -7.72 1.77
C TYR A 754 42.60 -8.89 1.91
N ALA A 755 42.56 -9.47 3.12
CA ALA A 755 41.61 -10.53 3.46
C ALA A 755 40.18 -10.00 3.63
N PHE A 756 40.01 -8.72 4.00
CA PHE A 756 38.73 -8.09 4.33
C PHE A 756 38.02 -8.65 5.58
N ASP A 757 38.77 -9.32 6.46
CA ASP A 757 38.31 -9.92 7.71
C ASP A 757 38.11 -8.91 8.87
N GLU A 758 38.19 -7.60 8.62
CA GLU A 758 37.91 -6.61 9.67
C GLU A 758 36.42 -6.62 10.06
N ALA A 759 36.06 -6.05 11.20
CA ALA A 759 34.63 -5.93 11.55
C ALA A 759 33.87 -4.99 10.57
N GLY A 760 34.56 -4.00 10.00
CA GLY A 760 34.02 -2.95 9.12
C GLY A 760 34.93 -1.72 9.11
N GLY A 761 34.42 -0.60 8.61
CA GLY A 761 35.13 0.69 8.60
C GLY A 761 35.91 0.98 7.31
N THR A 762 36.66 2.09 7.34
CA THR A 762 37.34 2.66 6.16
C THR A 762 38.72 2.09 5.90
N THR A 763 39.33 1.36 6.83
CA THR A 763 40.70 0.83 6.67
C THR A 763 40.66 -0.58 6.11
N LEU A 764 41.55 -0.88 5.16
CA LEU A 764 41.83 -2.24 4.70
C LEU A 764 43.23 -2.63 5.19
N VAL A 765 43.32 -3.64 6.04
CA VAL A 765 44.58 -4.07 6.65
C VAL A 765 45.36 -4.94 5.66
N ASP A 766 46.61 -4.56 5.40
CA ASP A 766 47.53 -5.37 4.59
C ASP A 766 48.11 -6.53 5.41
N SER A 767 47.64 -7.73 5.12
CA SER A 767 48.04 -8.99 5.75
C SER A 767 49.36 -9.55 5.20
N SER A 768 49.94 -8.94 4.16
CA SER A 768 51.23 -9.38 3.59
C SER A 768 52.43 -9.11 4.51
N GLY A 769 52.26 -8.25 5.52
CA GLY A 769 53.32 -7.80 6.42
C GLY A 769 54.08 -6.55 5.94
N ASN A 770 53.73 -5.98 4.78
CA ASN A 770 54.37 -4.78 4.24
C ASN A 770 53.76 -3.45 4.72
N GLY A 771 52.68 -3.50 5.50
CA GLY A 771 52.01 -2.31 6.05
C GLY A 771 51.35 -1.43 5.00
N ARG A 772 51.01 -1.97 3.82
CA ARG A 772 50.39 -1.23 2.71
C ARG A 772 48.88 -1.16 2.86
N ASN A 773 48.42 -0.68 4.00
CA ASN A 773 46.99 -0.59 4.31
C ASN A 773 46.25 0.22 3.25
N GLY A 774 45.16 -0.33 2.75
CA GLY A 774 44.27 0.34 1.83
C GLY A 774 43.21 1.16 2.56
N ALA A 775 42.32 1.77 1.78
CA ALA A 775 41.17 2.47 2.32
C ALA A 775 39.91 2.21 1.49
N VAL A 776 38.77 2.10 2.15
CA VAL A 776 37.44 2.15 1.52
C VAL A 776 37.04 3.61 1.41
N VAL A 777 36.79 4.05 0.18
CA VAL A 777 36.23 5.36 -0.14
C VAL A 777 34.73 5.18 -0.32
N ALA A 778 33.96 5.82 0.56
CA ALA A 778 32.51 5.82 0.46
C ALA A 778 32.06 6.53 -0.83
N GLY A 779 31.13 5.91 -1.54
CA GLY A 779 30.45 6.52 -2.68
C GLY A 779 29.02 6.88 -2.31
N THR A 780 28.40 7.77 -3.10
CA THR A 780 26.94 7.90 -3.12
C THR A 780 26.36 6.63 -3.73
N SER A 781 25.20 6.15 -3.24
CA SER A 781 24.49 5.03 -3.85
C SER A 781 24.23 5.36 -5.33
N ALA A 782 24.92 4.65 -6.22
CA ALA A 782 24.69 4.77 -7.65
C ALA A 782 23.51 3.88 -7.99
N THR A 783 22.40 4.52 -8.36
CA THR A 783 21.30 3.96 -9.17
C THR A 783 20.41 2.90 -8.50
N THR A 784 19.15 3.30 -8.29
CA THR A 784 17.86 2.67 -8.68
C THR A 784 17.78 1.18 -9.06
N ASN A 785 18.68 0.31 -8.60
CA ASN A 785 18.56 -1.12 -8.85
C ASN A 785 17.48 -1.68 -7.90
N THR A 786 16.26 -1.70 -8.42
CA THR A 786 15.00 -2.02 -7.73
C THR A 786 14.65 -3.52 -7.80
N SER A 787 15.67 -4.37 -7.99
CA SER A 787 15.51 -5.81 -8.23
C SER A 787 15.76 -6.68 -6.99
N ALA A 788 15.84 -6.10 -5.78
CA ALA A 788 16.00 -6.89 -4.57
C ALA A 788 14.77 -7.77 -4.33
N THR A 789 14.99 -8.97 -3.80
CA THR A 789 13.90 -9.88 -3.44
C THR A 789 13.04 -9.31 -2.30
N ASP A 790 11.80 -9.77 -2.19
CA ASP A 790 10.93 -9.40 -1.05
C ASP A 790 11.59 -9.70 0.29
N ALA A 791 12.36 -10.80 0.39
CA ALA A 791 13.08 -11.15 1.62
C ALA A 791 14.18 -10.13 1.96
N ALA A 792 14.88 -9.60 0.96
CA ALA A 792 15.91 -8.58 1.13
C ALA A 792 15.33 -7.19 1.43
N THR A 793 14.03 -6.99 1.27
CA THR A 793 13.30 -5.73 1.48
C THR A 793 12.08 -5.94 2.38
N ALA A 794 12.13 -6.94 3.26
CA ALA A 794 10.98 -7.38 4.05
C ALA A 794 10.40 -6.27 4.95
N ASP A 795 11.17 -5.23 5.22
CA ASP A 795 10.78 -4.05 5.99
C ASP A 795 9.94 -3.04 5.20
N HIS A 796 9.77 -3.22 3.89
CA HIS A 796 8.85 -2.45 3.03
C HIS A 796 7.42 -3.00 3.06
N PHE A 797 7.24 -4.22 3.58
CA PHE A 797 5.97 -4.93 3.55
C PHE A 797 5.26 -4.82 4.89
N TRP A 798 3.95 -4.64 4.80
CA TRP A 798 3.06 -4.39 5.92
C TRP A 798 1.84 -5.31 5.83
N THR A 799 1.49 -5.94 6.93
CA THR A 799 0.24 -6.70 7.07
C THR A 799 -0.85 -5.79 7.60
N LEU A 800 -1.97 -5.72 6.90
CA LEU A 800 -3.17 -4.98 7.33
C LEU A 800 -4.10 -5.92 8.11
N HIS A 801 -4.23 -5.72 9.41
CA HIS A 801 -5.17 -6.47 10.25
C HIS A 801 -6.44 -5.66 10.44
N SER A 802 -7.57 -6.14 9.92
CA SER A 802 -8.86 -5.43 10.03
C SER A 802 -9.27 -5.26 11.48
N VAL A 803 -9.75 -4.06 11.82
CA VAL A 803 -10.25 -3.69 13.14
C VAL A 803 -11.72 -3.28 13.02
N SER A 804 -12.57 -3.90 13.82
CA SER A 804 -14.01 -3.62 13.93
C SER A 804 -14.44 -3.66 15.40
N ALA A 805 -15.65 -3.20 15.71
CA ALA A 805 -16.21 -3.37 17.05
C ALA A 805 -16.31 -4.87 17.40
N PRO A 806 -16.23 -5.26 18.68
CA PRO A 806 -16.29 -6.68 19.04
C PRO A 806 -17.62 -7.33 18.63
N GLY A 807 -17.63 -8.65 18.58
CA GLY A 807 -18.87 -9.41 18.53
C GLY A 807 -19.72 -9.22 19.80
N VAL A 808 -21.00 -9.54 19.70
CA VAL A 808 -21.97 -9.38 20.78
C VAL A 808 -21.71 -10.42 21.89
N PRO A 809 -21.59 -10.02 23.17
CA PRO A 809 -21.50 -10.97 24.29
C PRO A 809 -22.72 -11.89 24.37
N THR A 810 -22.54 -13.11 24.87
CA THR A 810 -23.60 -14.12 24.95
C THR A 810 -23.74 -14.70 26.36
N GLY A 811 -24.68 -15.62 26.57
CA GLY A 811 -24.83 -16.32 27.85
C GLY A 811 -25.16 -15.40 29.03
N VAL A 812 -25.87 -14.31 28.77
CA VAL A 812 -26.18 -13.31 29.80
C VAL A 812 -27.14 -13.87 30.83
N SER A 813 -26.71 -13.86 32.09
CA SER A 813 -27.49 -14.30 33.25
C SER A 813 -27.37 -13.28 34.37
N ALA A 814 -28.39 -13.21 35.21
CA ALA A 814 -28.40 -12.32 36.36
C ALA A 814 -28.88 -13.10 37.59
N THR A 815 -28.14 -12.96 38.68
CA THR A 815 -28.47 -13.54 39.99
C THR A 815 -28.46 -12.45 41.04
N SER A 816 -29.39 -12.50 41.97
CA SER A 816 -29.58 -11.47 42.99
C SER A 816 -29.23 -11.96 44.39
N SER A 817 -28.58 -11.09 45.15
CA SER A 817 -28.56 -11.14 46.62
C SER A 817 -29.54 -10.10 47.19
N SER A 818 -29.61 -9.97 48.51
CA SER A 818 -30.46 -8.96 49.16
C SER A 818 -30.01 -7.51 48.95
N SER A 819 -28.82 -7.26 48.39
CA SER A 819 -28.24 -5.92 48.24
C SER A 819 -27.58 -5.63 46.89
N ALA A 820 -27.45 -6.63 46.02
CA ALA A 820 -26.86 -6.47 44.70
C ALA A 820 -27.44 -7.46 43.69
N VAL A 821 -27.36 -7.11 42.40
CA VAL A 821 -27.54 -8.04 41.30
C VAL A 821 -26.19 -8.28 40.63
N THR A 822 -25.73 -9.52 40.62
CA THR A 822 -24.57 -9.95 39.84
C THR A 822 -25.04 -10.36 38.46
N VAL A 823 -24.58 -9.63 37.45
CA VAL A 823 -24.79 -9.94 36.04
C VAL A 823 -23.54 -10.63 35.52
N SER A 824 -23.69 -11.78 34.87
CA SER A 824 -22.60 -12.58 34.30
C SER A 824 -22.84 -12.84 32.82
N TRP A 825 -21.77 -12.92 32.03
CA TRP A 825 -21.84 -13.15 30.59
C TRP A 825 -20.66 -13.99 30.10
N THR A 826 -20.79 -14.50 28.88
CA THR A 826 -19.69 -15.09 28.11
C THR A 826 -19.16 -14.05 27.13
N PRO A 827 -17.86 -13.69 27.20
CA PRO A 827 -17.21 -12.85 26.20
C PRO A 827 -17.46 -13.33 24.77
N SER A 828 -17.52 -12.40 23.81
CA SER A 828 -17.50 -12.78 22.40
C SER A 828 -16.14 -13.41 22.05
N ALA A 829 -16.15 -14.47 21.25
CA ALA A 829 -14.93 -15.03 20.67
C ALA A 829 -14.35 -14.11 19.57
N ASP A 830 -15.20 -13.32 18.93
CA ASP A 830 -14.79 -12.27 18.00
C ASP A 830 -14.57 -10.97 18.77
N ASN A 831 -13.32 -10.55 18.86
CA ASN A 831 -12.91 -9.29 19.49
C ASN A 831 -12.79 -8.15 18.46
N GLY A 832 -13.11 -8.38 17.19
CA GLY A 832 -13.00 -7.38 16.13
C GLY A 832 -11.56 -6.99 15.82
N GLY A 833 -10.59 -7.87 16.06
CA GLY A 833 -9.17 -7.65 15.70
C GLY A 833 -8.35 -6.85 16.72
N THR A 834 -8.98 -6.29 17.76
CA THR A 834 -8.28 -5.67 18.90
C THR A 834 -8.81 -6.19 20.23
N PRO A 835 -8.01 -6.24 21.30
CA PRO A 835 -8.47 -6.70 22.61
C PRO A 835 -9.70 -5.92 23.10
N ILE A 836 -10.66 -6.64 23.70
CA ILE A 836 -11.79 -6.01 24.39
C ILE A 836 -11.22 -5.26 25.61
N THR A 837 -11.50 -3.97 25.69
CA THR A 837 -11.03 -3.07 26.75
C THR A 837 -12.05 -2.90 27.87
N GLY A 838 -13.33 -3.18 27.61
CA GLY A 838 -14.38 -3.09 28.63
C GLY A 838 -15.72 -3.66 28.21
N TYR A 839 -16.63 -3.76 29.18
CA TYR A 839 -18.04 -4.10 28.97
C TYR A 839 -18.94 -3.04 29.58
N ARG A 840 -20.05 -2.76 28.93
CA ARG A 840 -21.10 -1.87 29.43
C ARG A 840 -22.36 -2.67 29.71
N ILE A 841 -22.96 -2.44 30.88
CA ILE A 841 -24.13 -3.17 31.36
C ILE A 841 -25.33 -2.24 31.34
N TYR A 842 -26.38 -2.66 30.65
CA TYR A 842 -27.62 -1.92 30.49
C TYR A 842 -28.73 -2.56 31.30
N ARG A 843 -29.57 -1.74 31.93
CA ARG A 843 -30.81 -2.15 32.58
C ARG A 843 -31.98 -1.77 31.68
N GLN A 844 -32.97 -2.65 31.53
CA GLN A 844 -34.13 -2.38 30.69
C GLN A 844 -34.86 -1.10 31.16
N GLY A 845 -35.08 -0.17 30.24
CA GLY A 845 -35.69 1.14 30.50
C GLY A 845 -34.71 2.25 30.89
N ALA A 846 -33.43 1.96 31.10
CA ALA A 846 -32.38 2.98 31.26
C ALA A 846 -31.77 3.38 29.90
N THR A 847 -31.43 4.65 29.74
CA THR A 847 -30.74 5.18 28.53
C THR A 847 -29.23 5.01 28.60
N ASP A 848 -28.66 5.14 29.80
CA ASP A 848 -27.22 5.03 30.05
C ASP A 848 -26.87 3.66 30.68
N PRO A 849 -25.63 3.17 30.50
CA PRO A 849 -25.19 1.95 31.17
C PRO A 849 -25.21 2.14 32.70
N VAL A 850 -25.72 1.13 33.40
CA VAL A 850 -25.78 1.10 34.87
C VAL A 850 -24.46 0.66 35.51
N ALA A 851 -23.54 0.07 34.73
CA ALA A 851 -22.17 -0.20 35.14
C ALA A 851 -21.25 -0.36 33.92
N THR A 852 -19.96 -0.10 34.11
CA THR A 852 -18.89 -0.35 33.15
C THR A 852 -17.75 -1.08 33.87
N VAL A 853 -17.23 -2.13 33.27
CA VAL A 853 -16.13 -2.95 33.83
C VAL A 853 -15.00 -3.15 32.81
N SER A 854 -13.84 -3.62 33.27
CA SER A 854 -12.68 -3.93 32.43
C SER A 854 -12.94 -5.10 31.47
N GLY A 855 -12.14 -5.19 30.42
CA GLY A 855 -12.33 -6.17 29.34
C GLY A 855 -12.02 -7.62 29.70
N ASP A 856 -11.35 -7.86 30.83
CA ASP A 856 -11.12 -9.19 31.41
C ASP A 856 -12.26 -9.66 32.32
N ALA A 857 -13.22 -8.78 32.63
CA ALA A 857 -14.36 -9.11 33.47
C ALA A 857 -15.39 -9.96 32.69
N THR A 858 -15.94 -10.95 33.38
CA THR A 858 -17.08 -11.78 32.92
C THR A 858 -18.30 -11.62 33.81
N SER A 859 -18.24 -10.67 34.74
CA SER A 859 -19.35 -10.31 35.61
C SER A 859 -19.24 -8.88 36.12
N ALA A 860 -20.39 -8.29 36.50
CA ALA A 860 -20.48 -7.00 37.15
C ALA A 860 -21.50 -7.05 38.29
N SER A 861 -21.20 -6.37 39.40
CA SER A 861 -22.10 -6.23 40.54
C SER A 861 -22.82 -4.88 40.48
N ILE A 862 -24.13 -4.92 40.33
CA ILE A 862 -25.01 -3.74 40.33
C ILE A 862 -25.53 -3.54 41.75
N THR A 863 -25.07 -2.47 42.40
CA THR A 863 -25.44 -2.11 43.77
C THR A 863 -26.55 -1.04 43.79
N GLY A 864 -27.13 -0.76 44.96
CA GLY A 864 -28.24 0.20 45.08
C GLY A 864 -29.58 -0.31 44.55
N VAL A 865 -29.71 -1.62 44.37
CA VAL A 865 -30.96 -2.28 43.97
C VAL A 865 -31.93 -2.36 45.15
N TRP A 866 -33.24 -2.26 44.87
CA TRP A 866 -34.27 -2.34 45.91
C TRP A 866 -34.78 -3.77 46.06
N PRO A 867 -34.91 -4.31 47.29
CA PRO A 867 -35.60 -5.58 47.52
C PRO A 867 -37.01 -5.58 46.91
N GLY A 868 -37.42 -6.70 46.32
CA GLY A 868 -38.66 -6.85 45.57
C GLY A 868 -38.65 -6.27 44.15
N ASP A 869 -37.62 -5.50 43.76
CA ASP A 869 -37.47 -4.98 42.40
C ASP A 869 -37.12 -6.11 41.42
N THR A 870 -37.67 -6.03 40.20
CA THR A 870 -37.41 -6.99 39.12
C THR A 870 -36.80 -6.27 37.93
N ALA A 871 -35.67 -6.76 37.44
CA ALA A 871 -34.95 -6.15 36.32
C ALA A 871 -34.42 -7.21 35.34
N THR A 872 -34.14 -6.77 34.13
CA THR A 872 -33.43 -7.52 33.09
C THR A 872 -32.22 -6.69 32.65
N PHE A 873 -31.16 -7.38 32.22
CA PHE A 873 -29.88 -6.75 31.88
C PHE A 873 -29.37 -7.20 30.51
N ALA A 874 -28.74 -6.30 29.78
CA ALA A 874 -28.04 -6.59 28.53
C ALA A 874 -26.59 -6.07 28.61
N ILE A 875 -25.68 -6.65 27.83
CA ILE A 875 -24.25 -6.34 27.87
C ILE A 875 -23.75 -6.07 26.46
N SER A 876 -22.90 -5.07 26.31
CA SER A 876 -22.09 -4.83 25.12
C SER A 876 -20.60 -4.90 25.48
N ALA A 877 -19.77 -5.18 24.48
CA ALA A 877 -18.32 -5.19 24.59
C ALA A 877 -17.73 -3.96 23.88
N VAL A 878 -16.60 -3.46 24.36
CA VAL A 878 -15.90 -2.29 23.82
C VAL A 878 -14.46 -2.65 23.50
N ASN A 879 -13.96 -2.26 22.33
CA ASN A 879 -12.54 -2.27 21.98
C ASN A 879 -12.11 -0.92 21.40
N ALA A 880 -10.92 -0.85 20.78
CA ALA A 880 -10.40 0.38 20.18
C ALA A 880 -11.24 0.94 19.02
N ALA A 881 -12.01 0.11 18.31
CA ALA A 881 -12.92 0.55 17.25
C ALA A 881 -14.30 0.99 17.76
N GLY A 882 -14.68 0.60 18.96
CA GLY A 882 -15.90 1.06 19.60
C GLY A 882 -16.70 -0.04 20.29
N GLU A 883 -17.97 0.26 20.51
CA GLU A 883 -18.91 -0.60 21.25
C GLU A 883 -19.70 -1.52 20.30
N SER A 884 -19.89 -2.77 20.71
CA SER A 884 -20.71 -3.74 20.00
C SER A 884 -22.21 -3.51 20.21
N ALA A 885 -23.05 -4.15 19.39
CA ALA A 885 -24.47 -4.22 19.71
C ALA A 885 -24.69 -4.92 21.07
N THR A 886 -25.76 -4.53 21.78
CA THR A 886 -26.11 -5.17 23.05
C THR A 886 -26.55 -6.62 22.84
N SER A 887 -26.23 -7.49 23.78
CA SER A 887 -26.76 -8.85 23.86
C SER A 887 -28.29 -8.88 23.96
N GLY A 888 -28.87 -10.08 23.84
CA GLY A 888 -30.22 -10.31 24.36
C GLY A 888 -30.30 -10.02 25.86
N TRP A 889 -31.48 -9.57 26.30
CA TRP A 889 -31.77 -9.34 27.72
C TRP A 889 -31.71 -10.64 28.52
N SER A 890 -31.19 -10.58 29.74
CA SER A 890 -31.24 -11.66 30.72
C SER A 890 -32.69 -12.09 31.00
N ALA A 891 -32.87 -13.28 31.57
CA ALA A 891 -34.11 -13.58 32.27
C ALA A 891 -34.36 -12.54 33.39
N PRO A 892 -35.62 -12.18 33.68
CA PRO A 892 -35.94 -11.28 34.79
C PRO A 892 -35.40 -11.83 36.11
N VAL A 893 -34.69 -10.98 36.86
CA VAL A 893 -34.19 -11.29 38.20
C VAL A 893 -34.87 -10.40 39.22
N THR A 894 -35.39 -11.00 40.29
CA THR A 894 -36.07 -10.30 41.38
C THR A 894 -35.21 -10.29 42.63
N VAL A 895 -34.95 -9.12 43.18
CA VAL A 895 -34.12 -8.97 44.40
C VAL A 895 -34.88 -9.57 45.60
N PRO A 896 -34.30 -10.55 46.33
CA PRO A 896 -34.97 -11.19 47.46
C PRO A 896 -35.18 -10.20 48.61
N ASP A 897 -36.37 -10.25 49.21
CA ASP A 897 -36.72 -9.54 50.45
C ASP A 897 -37.08 -10.47 51.61
N GLY A 898 -37.13 -11.78 51.36
CA GLY A 898 -37.50 -12.79 52.37
C GLY A 898 -38.99 -13.13 52.39
N ALA A 899 -39.81 -12.54 51.50
CA ALA A 899 -41.23 -12.85 51.42
C ALA A 899 -41.51 -14.32 51.07
N THR A 900 -42.58 -14.87 51.64
CA THR A 900 -43.07 -16.22 51.39
C THR A 900 -44.34 -16.25 50.53
N GLY A 901 -45.05 -15.12 50.43
CA GLY A 901 -46.22 -14.93 49.57
C GLY A 901 -46.26 -13.54 48.92
N LYS A 902 -47.21 -13.31 48.01
CA LYS A 902 -47.47 -11.95 47.48
C LYS A 902 -47.95 -11.03 48.60
N PRO A 903 -47.74 -9.71 48.49
CA PRO A 903 -48.22 -8.79 49.51
C PRO A 903 -49.74 -8.92 49.68
N ALA A 904 -50.25 -8.75 50.89
CA ALA A 904 -51.69 -8.65 51.09
C ALA A 904 -52.24 -7.33 50.52
N GLN A 905 -53.53 -7.29 50.22
CA GLN A 905 -54.15 -6.10 49.66
C GLN A 905 -54.23 -4.99 50.71
N ALA A 906 -53.42 -3.94 50.52
CA ALA A 906 -53.47 -2.76 51.37
C ALA A 906 -54.65 -1.86 50.99
N ALA A 907 -55.16 -1.12 51.98
CA ALA A 907 -56.21 -0.13 51.80
C ALA A 907 -55.60 1.26 51.58
N LEU A 908 -56.09 1.99 50.57
CA LEU A 908 -55.80 3.42 50.45
C LEU A 908 -56.84 4.25 51.18
N SER A 909 -56.35 5.25 51.90
CA SER A 909 -57.11 6.30 52.56
C SER A 909 -56.49 7.65 52.26
N ASN A 910 -57.23 8.72 52.53
CA ASN A 910 -56.75 10.08 52.44
C ASN A 910 -57.26 10.87 53.64
N ASP A 911 -56.52 11.90 54.04
CA ASP A 911 -56.87 12.79 55.15
C ASP A 911 -57.43 14.14 54.66
N ASN A 912 -57.72 14.31 53.36
CA ASN A 912 -58.30 15.54 52.81
C ASN A 912 -59.62 15.89 53.52
N GLY A 913 -59.68 17.05 54.16
CA GLY A 913 -60.82 17.50 54.98
C GLY A 913 -60.75 17.06 56.45
N TRP A 914 -59.78 16.24 56.83
CA TRP A 914 -59.52 15.81 58.21
C TRP A 914 -58.19 16.35 58.75
N ASP A 915 -57.27 16.71 57.86
CA ASP A 915 -55.96 17.28 58.18
C ASP A 915 -56.06 18.75 58.61
N THR A 916 -56.66 19.60 57.78
CA THR A 916 -56.88 21.04 58.05
C THR A 916 -58.35 21.36 58.33
N GLY A 917 -59.25 20.39 58.14
CA GLY A 917 -60.69 20.59 58.11
C GLY A 917 -61.21 21.10 56.76
N LEU A 918 -60.34 21.31 55.76
CA LEU A 918 -60.68 21.77 54.41
C LEU A 918 -60.39 20.70 53.36
N GLN A 919 -61.20 20.66 52.31
CA GLN A 919 -60.92 19.87 51.11
C GLN A 919 -60.15 20.71 50.08
N ASP A 920 -58.94 21.17 50.43
CA ASP A 920 -58.21 22.28 49.78
C ASP A 920 -57.13 21.87 48.76
N GLY A 921 -56.91 20.57 48.58
CA GLY A 921 -56.00 20.06 47.55
C GLY A 921 -54.58 19.79 48.02
N ASP A 922 -54.29 20.06 49.28
CA ASP A 922 -53.13 19.55 50.00
C ASP A 922 -53.62 18.43 50.94
N TYR A 923 -53.11 17.21 50.79
CA TYR A 923 -53.50 16.06 51.61
C TYR A 923 -52.48 14.94 51.48
N ASN A 924 -52.56 13.95 52.35
CA ASN A 924 -51.79 12.73 52.26
C ASN A 924 -52.64 11.59 51.69
N ILE A 925 -52.05 10.82 50.78
CA ILE A 925 -52.55 9.48 50.47
C ILE A 925 -51.81 8.50 51.36
N VAL A 926 -52.55 7.84 52.25
CA VAL A 926 -52.03 6.88 53.20
C VAL A 926 -52.42 5.47 52.76
N MET A 927 -51.40 4.67 52.46
CA MET A 927 -51.54 3.23 52.28
C MET A 927 -51.41 2.57 53.64
N ASN A 928 -52.40 1.77 54.03
CA ASN A 928 -52.38 0.95 55.24
C ASN A 928 -52.63 -0.51 54.88
N LEU A 929 -51.64 -1.35 55.16
CA LEU A 929 -51.80 -2.79 55.28
C LEU A 929 -51.99 -3.12 56.76
N TRP A 930 -53.15 -3.65 57.14
CA TRP A 930 -53.47 -3.91 58.55
C TRP A 930 -52.92 -5.26 59.06
N TRP A 931 -52.87 -6.26 58.20
CA TRP A 931 -52.31 -7.58 58.45
C TRP A 931 -52.04 -8.30 57.12
N GLY A 932 -51.08 -9.22 57.11
CA GLY A 932 -50.72 -10.02 55.94
C GLY A 932 -49.28 -9.79 55.50
N GLU A 933 -48.87 -10.41 54.39
CA GLU A 933 -47.51 -10.26 53.88
C GLU A 933 -47.26 -8.81 53.42
N GLU A 934 -46.14 -8.23 53.84
CA GLU A 934 -45.78 -6.85 53.53
C GLU A 934 -45.16 -6.68 52.13
N GLY A 935 -45.04 -5.43 51.68
CA GLY A 935 -44.30 -5.07 50.48
C GLY A 935 -42.92 -4.49 50.75
N SER A 936 -42.06 -4.55 49.76
CA SER A 936 -40.75 -3.88 49.73
C SER A 936 -40.77 -2.61 48.86
N ILE A 937 -41.74 -2.48 47.97
CA ILE A 937 -41.92 -1.31 47.11
C ILE A 937 -43.40 -0.94 47.08
N TYR A 938 -43.68 0.35 47.22
CA TYR A 938 -45.00 0.93 46.99
C TYR A 938 -44.97 1.90 45.82
N ARG A 939 -45.89 1.72 44.88
CA ARG A 939 -46.10 2.65 43.77
C ARG A 939 -47.50 3.23 43.86
N LEU A 940 -47.59 4.55 43.82
CA LEU A 940 -48.84 5.29 43.86
C LEU A 940 -49.12 5.88 42.48
N TYR A 941 -50.35 5.70 42.03
CA TYR A 941 -50.86 6.18 40.76
C TYR A 941 -52.00 7.16 41.00
N GLU A 942 -51.99 8.26 40.23
CA GLU A 942 -53.08 9.21 40.13
C GLU A 942 -53.70 9.11 38.74
N ASN A 943 -55.00 8.82 38.68
CA ASN A 943 -55.74 8.66 37.42
C ASN A 943 -55.03 7.71 36.44
N GLY A 944 -54.43 6.64 36.97
CA GLY A 944 -53.66 5.63 36.21
C GLY A 944 -52.20 6.01 35.89
N LYS A 945 -51.75 7.21 36.22
CA LYS A 945 -50.36 7.66 36.01
C LYS A 945 -49.54 7.52 37.29
N LEU A 946 -48.36 6.89 37.20
CA LEU A 946 -47.44 6.77 38.34
C LEU A 946 -47.00 8.17 38.81
N ILE A 947 -47.20 8.48 40.08
CA ILE A 947 -46.82 9.76 40.71
C ILE A 947 -45.78 9.60 41.81
N ALA A 948 -45.66 8.42 42.41
CA ALA A 948 -44.61 8.15 43.40
C ALA A 948 -44.23 6.67 43.42
N THR A 949 -42.94 6.41 43.61
CA THR A 949 -42.42 5.09 44.00
C THR A 949 -41.65 5.27 45.30
N LYS A 950 -41.93 4.44 46.31
CA LYS A 950 -41.20 4.41 47.57
C LYS A 950 -40.69 3.00 47.84
N GLN A 951 -39.42 2.93 48.23
CA GLN A 951 -38.87 1.74 48.87
C GLN A 951 -39.41 1.66 50.29
N LEU A 952 -39.85 0.48 50.69
CA LEU A 952 -40.31 0.15 52.03
C LEU A 952 -39.37 -0.89 52.66
N THR A 953 -39.32 -0.92 53.98
CA THR A 953 -38.64 -2.00 54.71
C THR A 953 -39.60 -3.17 54.86
N PHE A 954 -39.21 -4.35 54.39
CA PHE A 954 -39.98 -5.58 54.57
C PHE A 954 -39.80 -6.14 55.99
N GLY A 955 -40.89 -6.29 56.74
CA GLY A 955 -40.92 -6.83 58.10
C GLY A 955 -41.50 -8.24 58.21
N GLY A 956 -41.89 -8.88 57.11
CA GLY A 956 -42.54 -10.20 57.10
C GLY A 956 -44.06 -10.11 57.00
N VAL A 957 -44.75 -10.64 58.02
CA VAL A 957 -46.22 -10.58 58.15
C VAL A 957 -46.56 -9.59 59.26
N GLY A 958 -47.26 -8.51 58.92
CA GLY A 958 -47.47 -7.42 59.86
C GLY A 958 -48.35 -6.32 59.31
N ALA A 959 -48.35 -5.20 60.03
CA ALA A 959 -48.99 -3.97 59.59
C ALA A 959 -47.92 -3.06 58.98
N GLN A 960 -48.21 -2.52 57.79
CA GLN A 960 -47.30 -1.65 57.05
C GLN A 960 -48.05 -0.40 56.60
N SER A 961 -47.46 0.78 56.79
CA SER A 961 -48.09 2.04 56.42
C SER A 961 -47.09 2.97 55.72
N VAL A 962 -47.55 3.66 54.68
CA VAL A 962 -46.80 4.73 54.03
C VAL A 962 -47.72 5.88 53.67
N SER A 963 -47.28 7.10 54.00
CA SER A 963 -47.96 8.34 53.69
C SER A 963 -47.22 9.08 52.58
N ILE A 964 -47.94 9.43 51.52
CA ILE A 964 -47.41 10.21 50.39
C ILE A 964 -48.13 11.57 50.37
N PRO A 965 -47.42 12.68 50.60
CA PRO A 965 -48.02 14.01 50.48
C PRO A 965 -48.33 14.31 49.02
N VAL A 966 -49.55 14.79 48.79
CA VAL A 966 -50.06 15.32 47.53
C VAL A 966 -50.41 16.78 47.77
N GLN A 967 -49.90 17.68 46.93
CA GLN A 967 -50.07 19.12 47.13
C GLN A 967 -50.54 19.83 45.87
N GLY A 968 -51.19 20.97 46.05
CA GLY A 968 -51.58 21.92 45.01
C GLY A 968 -52.65 21.40 44.06
N LYS A 969 -53.51 20.48 44.50
CA LYS A 969 -54.60 19.98 43.65
C LYS A 969 -55.69 21.03 43.49
N LEU A 970 -56.16 21.19 42.26
CA LEU A 970 -57.27 22.08 41.93
C LEU A 970 -58.59 21.44 42.35
N ASN A 971 -59.66 22.25 42.39
CA ASN A 971 -61.00 21.72 42.60
C ASN A 971 -61.33 20.67 41.52
N GLY A 972 -61.66 19.46 41.96
CA GLY A 972 -61.80 18.31 41.08
C GLY A 972 -61.83 16.99 41.82
N LYS A 973 -61.95 15.91 41.05
CA LYS A 973 -62.00 14.53 41.55
C LYS A 973 -60.76 13.78 41.07
N TYR A 974 -59.98 13.24 41.99
CA TYR A 974 -58.74 12.51 41.73
C TYR A 974 -58.86 11.08 42.23
N VAL A 975 -58.59 10.10 41.37
CA VAL A 975 -58.63 8.68 41.74
C VAL A 975 -57.21 8.20 41.97
N TYR A 976 -56.96 7.68 43.16
CA TYR A 976 -55.69 7.11 43.54
C TYR A 976 -55.80 5.60 43.63
N THR A 977 -54.88 4.91 42.98
CA THR A 977 -54.65 3.48 43.08
C THR A 977 -53.18 3.26 43.41
N GLY A 978 -52.86 2.15 44.04
CA GLY A 978 -51.49 1.79 44.34
C GLY A 978 -51.24 0.32 44.05
N GLU A 979 -49.97 -0.04 44.08
CA GLU A 979 -49.55 -1.42 44.10
C GLU A 979 -48.43 -1.61 45.12
N LEU A 980 -48.55 -2.70 45.87
CA LEU A 980 -47.55 -3.15 46.81
C LEU A 980 -46.81 -4.32 46.15
N VAL A 981 -45.47 -4.28 46.19
CA VAL A 981 -44.61 -5.25 45.49
C VAL A 981 -43.62 -5.84 46.48
N ASN A 982 -43.47 -7.16 46.45
CA ASN A 982 -42.40 -7.90 47.12
C ASN A 982 -41.80 -8.94 46.17
N SER A 983 -40.81 -9.72 46.62
CA SER A 983 -40.12 -10.70 45.76
C SER A 983 -41.00 -11.84 45.23
N LYS A 984 -42.24 -12.00 45.72
CA LYS A 984 -43.21 -13.00 45.25
C LYS A 984 -44.28 -12.43 44.33
N GLY A 985 -44.32 -11.10 44.18
CA GLY A 985 -45.10 -10.42 43.17
C GLY A 985 -45.79 -9.15 43.67
N THR A 986 -46.80 -8.76 42.91
CA THR A 986 -47.49 -7.48 43.07
C THR A 986 -48.95 -7.70 43.45
N THR A 987 -49.44 -6.88 44.37
CA THR A 987 -50.85 -6.81 44.76
C THR A 987 -51.32 -5.36 44.68
N ALA A 988 -52.40 -5.13 43.91
CA ALA A 988 -53.02 -3.82 43.83
C ALA A 988 -53.68 -3.46 45.18
N THR A 989 -53.51 -2.21 45.62
CA THR A 989 -54.25 -1.68 46.76
C THR A 989 -55.73 -1.50 46.41
N THR A 990 -56.56 -1.21 47.41
CA THR A 990 -57.86 -0.57 47.12
C THR A 990 -57.63 0.81 46.51
N SER A 991 -58.65 1.38 45.86
CA SER A 991 -58.60 2.77 45.39
C SER A 991 -59.17 3.72 46.43
N THR A 992 -58.66 4.95 46.49
CA THR A 992 -59.34 6.05 47.17
C THR A 992 -59.59 7.20 46.18
N THR A 993 -60.67 7.93 46.39
CA THR A 993 -61.03 9.08 45.56
C THR A 993 -61.02 10.31 46.43
N VAL A 994 -60.25 11.31 46.03
CA VAL A 994 -60.22 12.61 46.71
C VAL A 994 -61.02 13.61 45.90
N SER A 995 -62.03 14.20 46.54
CA SER A 995 -62.78 15.33 45.99
C SER A 995 -62.26 16.61 46.63
N VAL A 996 -61.59 17.43 45.84
CA VAL A 996 -61.10 18.75 46.25
C VAL A 996 -62.17 19.76 45.87
N THR A 997 -62.67 20.51 46.86
CA THR A 997 -63.78 21.46 46.66
C THR A 997 -63.48 22.86 47.19
N GLN A 998 -62.43 23.01 48.00
CA GLN A 998 -62.08 24.23 48.70
C GLN A 998 -60.65 24.70 48.36
N ALA A 999 -60.10 24.36 47.19
CA ALA A 999 -58.76 24.82 46.80
C ALA A 999 -58.71 26.35 46.58
N ASN A 1000 -59.81 26.95 46.13
CA ASN A 1000 -59.90 28.41 46.01
C ASN A 1000 -59.88 29.09 47.38
N PRO A 1001 -59.43 30.36 47.47
CA PRO A 1001 -59.42 31.07 48.75
C PRO A 1001 -60.79 31.12 49.40
N GLY A 1002 -60.87 31.08 50.73
CA GLY A 1002 -62.12 31.30 51.46
C GLY A 1002 -62.69 32.69 51.17
N THR A 1003 -64.01 32.85 51.24
CA THR A 1003 -64.66 34.11 50.90
C THR A 1003 -64.38 35.17 51.96
N PRO A 1004 -63.70 36.29 51.62
CA PRO A 1004 -63.47 37.36 52.58
C PRO A 1004 -64.76 38.15 52.84
N VAL A 1005 -64.93 38.61 54.09
CA VAL A 1005 -66.01 39.49 54.53
C VAL A 1005 -65.46 40.90 54.75
N LEU A 1006 -66.10 41.88 54.12
CA LEU A 1006 -65.72 43.28 54.25
C LEU A 1006 -66.31 43.94 55.51
N SER A 1007 -65.52 44.79 56.14
CA SER A 1007 -65.92 45.74 57.18
C SER A 1007 -65.22 47.09 56.98
N ASN A 1008 -65.66 48.13 57.68
CA ASN A 1008 -65.01 49.44 57.66
C ASN A 1008 -65.10 50.15 59.03
N ASP A 1009 -64.25 51.15 59.22
CA ASP A 1009 -64.18 51.99 60.42
C ASP A 1009 -64.78 53.40 60.21
N ASN A 1010 -65.59 53.62 59.17
CA ASN A 1010 -66.15 54.95 58.84
C ASN A 1010 -67.33 55.34 59.75
N TRP A 1011 -67.12 55.36 61.07
CA TRP A 1011 -68.14 55.73 62.06
C TRP A 1011 -68.39 57.24 62.11
N SER A 1012 -67.43 58.06 61.65
CA SER A 1012 -67.51 59.52 61.69
C SER A 1012 -68.25 60.13 60.48
N GLY A 1013 -68.41 59.35 59.41
CA GLY A 1013 -69.01 59.76 58.14
C GLY A 1013 -68.11 60.61 57.23
N GLY A 1014 -66.80 60.66 57.49
CA GLY A 1014 -65.82 61.45 56.75
C GLY A 1014 -65.20 60.72 55.55
N GLY A 1015 -64.43 61.46 54.74
CA GLY A 1015 -63.78 60.96 53.53
C GLY A 1015 -62.55 60.07 53.73
N THR A 1016 -62.17 59.78 54.97
CA THR A 1016 -61.01 58.94 55.32
C THR A 1016 -61.45 57.78 56.21
N TYR A 1017 -61.18 56.55 55.77
CA TYR A 1017 -61.54 55.31 56.47
C TYR A 1017 -60.74 54.12 55.94
N THR A 1018 -60.72 53.02 56.68
CA THR A 1018 -60.11 51.75 56.29
C THR A 1018 -61.22 50.76 55.93
N VAL A 1019 -61.10 50.15 54.75
CA VAL A 1019 -61.88 48.96 54.38
C VAL A 1019 -61.04 47.74 54.71
N THR A 1020 -61.57 46.85 55.56
CA THR A 1020 -60.89 45.63 55.98
C THR A 1020 -61.62 44.43 55.41
N ALA A 1021 -60.89 43.54 54.76
CA ALA A 1021 -61.34 42.23 54.32
C ALA A 1021 -60.83 41.18 55.29
N ASN A 1022 -61.72 40.54 56.05
CA ASN A 1022 -61.36 39.44 56.93
C ASN A 1022 -61.91 38.12 56.40
N MET A 1023 -61.05 37.14 56.23
CA MET A 1023 -61.41 35.74 56.05
C MET A 1023 -61.07 35.02 57.35
N TRP A 1024 -62.07 34.61 58.13
CA TRP A 1024 -61.85 34.12 59.49
C TRP A 1024 -61.39 32.66 59.56
N TRP A 1025 -61.67 31.87 58.52
CA TRP A 1025 -61.24 30.49 58.37
C TRP A 1025 -61.45 30.05 56.91
N GLY A 1026 -60.56 29.22 56.36
CA GLY A 1026 -60.63 28.74 54.97
C GLY A 1026 -59.26 28.69 54.28
N THR A 1027 -59.24 28.27 53.02
CA THR A 1027 -57.99 28.25 52.23
C THR A 1027 -57.50 29.66 52.04
N ASN A 1028 -56.25 29.94 52.38
CA ASN A 1028 -55.73 31.30 52.30
C ASN A 1028 -55.42 31.70 50.85
N ALA A 1029 -55.59 32.99 50.59
CA ALA A 1029 -55.07 33.64 49.41
C ALA A 1029 -53.56 33.87 49.55
N THR A 1030 -52.87 33.97 48.42
CA THR A 1030 -51.50 34.49 48.34
C THR A 1030 -51.47 35.94 47.88
N SER A 1031 -52.60 36.51 47.43
CA SER A 1031 -52.75 37.93 47.10
C SER A 1031 -54.21 38.39 47.16
N TYR A 1032 -54.43 39.71 47.20
CA TYR A 1032 -55.76 40.33 47.15
C TYR A 1032 -55.84 41.50 46.18
N LYS A 1033 -57.06 41.82 45.74
CA LYS A 1033 -57.41 43.02 44.94
C LYS A 1033 -58.70 43.65 45.45
N PHE A 1034 -58.66 44.85 46.01
CA PHE A 1034 -59.82 45.67 46.32
C PHE A 1034 -60.29 46.46 45.11
N TYR A 1035 -61.60 46.54 44.95
CA TYR A 1035 -62.28 47.32 43.93
C TYR A 1035 -63.22 48.32 44.58
N GLU A 1036 -63.21 49.56 44.12
CA GLU A 1036 -64.16 50.63 44.46
C GLU A 1036 -64.99 50.96 43.21
N ASN A 1037 -66.31 50.90 43.32
CA ASN A 1037 -67.26 51.13 42.22
C ASN A 1037 -66.92 50.31 40.96
N GLY A 1038 -66.37 49.10 41.15
CA GLY A 1038 -65.93 48.21 40.08
C GLY A 1038 -64.51 48.46 39.55
N THR A 1039 -63.84 49.53 39.98
CA THR A 1039 -62.46 49.88 39.56
C THR A 1039 -61.45 49.44 40.62
N LEU A 1040 -60.28 48.93 40.22
CA LEU A 1040 -59.22 48.52 41.14
C LEU A 1040 -58.76 49.70 42.01
N ALA A 1041 -58.88 49.54 43.33
CA ALA A 1041 -58.57 50.57 44.33
C ALA A 1041 -57.32 50.24 45.16
N GLY A 1042 -56.94 48.96 45.27
CA GLY A 1042 -55.70 48.54 45.91
C GLY A 1042 -55.46 47.05 45.76
N GLN A 1043 -54.21 46.61 45.85
CA GLN A 1043 -53.84 45.20 45.76
C GLN A 1043 -52.56 44.94 46.53
N GLY A 1044 -52.30 43.68 46.87
CA GLY A 1044 -51.05 43.28 47.53
C GLY A 1044 -50.95 41.78 47.71
N ASP A 1045 -49.77 41.35 48.15
CA ASP A 1045 -49.49 39.95 48.48
C ASP A 1045 -49.93 39.62 49.90
N LEU A 1046 -50.19 38.33 50.14
CA LEU A 1046 -50.52 37.76 51.43
C LEU A 1046 -49.68 36.51 51.68
N THR A 1047 -49.26 36.31 52.92
CA THR A 1047 -48.70 35.02 53.35
C THR A 1047 -49.85 34.07 53.62
N ALA A 1048 -49.85 32.92 52.94
CA ALA A 1048 -50.80 31.86 53.22
C ALA A 1048 -50.44 31.12 54.51
N ALA A 1049 -51.45 30.84 55.33
CA ALA A 1049 -51.40 30.16 56.62
C ALA A 1049 -52.65 29.26 56.81
N THR A 1050 -53.09 28.59 55.74
CA THR A 1050 -54.31 27.76 55.70
C THR A 1050 -54.35 26.80 56.89
N PRO A 1051 -55.48 26.65 57.61
CA PRO A 1051 -56.80 27.23 57.37
C PRO A 1051 -57.07 28.53 58.16
N ASN A 1052 -56.04 29.17 58.71
CA ASN A 1052 -56.17 30.24 59.69
C ASN A 1052 -56.76 31.52 59.09
N ALA A 1053 -57.20 32.41 60.00
CA ALA A 1053 -57.71 33.72 59.62
C ALA A 1053 -56.67 34.55 58.85
N GLN A 1054 -57.14 35.26 57.83
CA GLN A 1054 -56.34 36.13 56.98
C GLN A 1054 -57.06 37.45 56.76
N SER A 1055 -56.33 38.56 56.77
CA SER A 1055 -56.89 39.90 56.62
C SER A 1055 -56.11 40.71 55.60
N ALA A 1056 -56.83 41.55 54.85
CA ALA A 1056 -56.27 42.58 53.98
C ALA A 1056 -56.97 43.91 54.25
N THR A 1057 -56.25 45.03 54.13
CA THR A 1057 -56.82 46.35 54.35
C THR A 1057 -56.58 47.27 53.16
N LEU A 1058 -57.54 48.14 52.89
CA LEU A 1058 -57.43 49.27 51.98
C LEU A 1058 -57.65 50.54 52.79
N LYS A 1059 -56.62 51.38 52.88
CA LYS A 1059 -56.77 52.74 53.40
C LYS A 1059 -57.36 53.63 52.30
N VAL A 1060 -58.46 54.31 52.62
CA VAL A 1060 -59.16 55.24 51.75
C VAL A 1060 -59.05 56.63 52.37
N GLU A 1061 -58.61 57.62 51.59
CA GLU A 1061 -58.39 58.99 52.07
C GLU A 1061 -59.01 60.00 51.10
N GLY A 1062 -59.48 61.14 51.63
CA GLY A 1062 -59.87 62.30 50.84
C GLY A 1062 -61.10 62.12 49.93
N LYS A 1063 -62.04 61.24 50.28
CA LYS A 1063 -63.28 61.06 49.50
C LYS A 1063 -64.28 62.19 49.71
N ASP A 1064 -64.82 62.70 48.61
CA ASP A 1064 -65.93 63.64 48.63
C ASP A 1064 -67.22 62.96 49.10
N LYS A 1065 -68.20 63.77 49.53
CA LYS A 1065 -69.55 63.34 49.91
C LYS A 1065 -70.18 62.51 48.79
N GLY A 1066 -70.52 61.26 49.08
CA GLY A 1066 -71.02 60.32 48.08
C GLY A 1066 -71.12 58.89 48.58
N THR A 1067 -71.57 57.98 47.72
CA THR A 1067 -71.73 56.55 48.01
C THR A 1067 -70.69 55.75 47.23
N TYR A 1068 -69.92 54.92 47.94
CA TYR A 1068 -68.83 54.12 47.39
C TYR A 1068 -69.07 52.63 47.67
N VAL A 1069 -68.96 51.79 46.66
CA VAL A 1069 -69.18 50.34 46.75
C VAL A 1069 -67.85 49.60 46.67
N TYR A 1070 -67.50 48.84 47.70
CA TYR A 1070 -66.26 48.08 47.78
C TYR A 1070 -66.48 46.58 47.59
N ARG A 1071 -65.57 45.93 46.87
CA ARG A 1071 -65.41 44.47 46.77
C ARG A 1071 -63.95 44.13 46.96
N VAL A 1072 -63.62 42.94 47.46
CA VAL A 1072 -62.25 42.41 47.39
C VAL A 1072 -62.26 41.04 46.73
N ASP A 1073 -61.21 40.75 45.96
CA ASP A 1073 -60.92 39.44 45.41
C ASP A 1073 -59.70 38.88 46.14
N PHE A 1074 -59.82 37.69 46.71
CA PHE A 1074 -58.75 36.90 47.31
C PHE A 1074 -58.31 35.84 46.30
N ILE A 1075 -57.01 35.71 46.05
CA ILE A 1075 -56.44 34.94 44.92
C ILE A 1075 -55.34 34.00 45.41
N ASN A 1076 -55.34 32.73 44.95
CA ASN A 1076 -54.22 31.79 45.09
C ASN A 1076 -53.99 31.02 43.77
N ALA A 1077 -53.11 30.00 43.78
CA ALA A 1077 -52.81 29.18 42.61
C ALA A 1077 -54.01 28.37 42.08
N ALA A 1078 -55.00 28.09 42.93
CA ALA A 1078 -56.19 27.33 42.54
C ALA A 1078 -57.30 28.20 41.93
N GLY A 1079 -57.38 29.47 42.33
CA GLY A 1079 -58.36 30.39 41.76
C GLY A 1079 -58.56 31.67 42.55
N THR A 1080 -59.70 32.31 42.30
CA THR A 1080 -60.09 33.59 42.89
C THR A 1080 -61.45 33.48 43.53
N THR A 1081 -61.60 34.10 44.71
CA THR A 1081 -62.88 34.22 45.43
C THR A 1081 -63.15 35.68 45.76
N SER A 1082 -64.33 36.17 45.42
CA SER A 1082 -64.74 37.56 45.65
C SER A 1082 -65.63 37.70 46.89
N SER A 1083 -65.45 38.78 47.65
CA SER A 1083 -66.37 39.17 48.71
C SER A 1083 -67.73 39.58 48.16
N LYS A 1084 -68.76 39.61 49.03
CA LYS A 1084 -69.94 40.45 48.77
C LYS A 1084 -69.52 41.92 48.73
N THR A 1085 -70.28 42.75 48.00
CA THR A 1085 -70.06 44.19 47.95
C THR A 1085 -70.51 44.85 49.25
N MET A 1086 -69.74 45.83 49.75
CA MET A 1086 -70.08 46.67 50.90
C MET A 1086 -70.21 48.12 50.45
N THR A 1087 -71.27 48.80 50.88
CA THR A 1087 -71.51 50.21 50.52
C THR A 1087 -71.17 51.12 51.70
N ILE A 1088 -70.40 52.17 51.47
CA ILE A 1088 -70.05 53.21 52.45
C ILE A 1088 -70.55 54.56 51.92
N THR A 1089 -71.23 55.33 52.77
CA THR A 1089 -71.68 56.68 52.44
C THR A 1089 -70.86 57.70 53.22
N VAL A 1090 -70.13 58.54 52.50
CA VAL A 1090 -69.43 59.71 53.05
C VAL A 1090 -70.43 60.87 53.08
N VAL A 1091 -70.64 61.46 54.25
CA VAL A 1091 -71.66 62.50 54.48
C VAL A 1091 -71.08 63.86 54.86
N LYS A 1092 -69.79 63.91 55.23
CA LYS A 1092 -69.04 65.09 55.67
C LYS A 1092 -67.90 65.44 54.73
#